data_AF-A0A346XS28-F1
#
_entry.id   AF-A0A346XS28-F1
#
_cell.length_a   1.000
_cell.length_b   1.000
_cell.length_c   1.000
_cell.angle_alpha   90.00
_cell.angle_beta   90.00
_cell.angle_gamma   90.00
#
_symmetry.space_group_name_H-M   'P 1'
#
loop_
_entity.id
_entity.type
_entity.pdbx_description
1 polymer ?
#
loop_
_entity_poly.entity_id
_entity_poly.type
_entity_poly.pdbx_seq_one_letter_code
_entity_poly.pdbx_strand_id
1 'polypeptide(L)'
;MTATRSSDDDARLVVSVITALLDELRPHGHPTVTLDSDLERDLALDSLALAELLARLDDARGTRMSTTLLGTATTPRDLLVDPAGPPSHPTVAAASPTPAPVRPPGADGPRPTDLPTLIDSLDWHLATHPDRPHLRLLDETAPVELTYAELHDQALAVANGLRGRGTETGDSIALMLPTGRDYFVAFLGVLLAGCTAVPIYPPDRPSRIGEHLQRQRHILDNARATVLITVPEGRSLARLMRTHVASLRQVCTAEELAQTDGDTMPLPRAGHDDVALVQYTSGSTGAPKGVVLSHQDLVVNIDAMAQVIRATPDDVFVSWLPLYHDMGLIGAWLGSLHVGMRLISMPPQDFLVRPASWLQAITDHGGTLAASPNFGYELCLRRVTDEQMDGLDLSTWRLAFNGAEAVGPDTLRRFADRFGPVGLRPEALAPVYGLAEAAVGLAFPPVGRPPIIDRISRDRLVRGGVAEPLPDGAAGPDVLELAACGQPLPGYAIRVVDRAGSTLPDRTQGRIQFTGPSATRGYLRNDEATRRLRDGEWLDTGDLGYLADGDIVITGRVKDLIIRAGRNLHPQELEQVVGAVDGVRAGCVAAFGVGDAERGTERLVVVAETRETDPVAREAIRSGIVDAAVDVVETPPDEIVLVGPGTVPKTSSGKLRRAETARRYTDGLLDQPVRAAWVQLARFGWGGLPRAVRGLVARLRETLHAAWARLLVVSVVVPLAVMVVLLPGHRLRWRLVRRVLRALVPLMGTPIEADGAALPAPPAVIVANHASWLDGLVLSAHLEGGVRFVVGEVLRDKPIEGFVLRRLGAVFVERHDREQGVADVAALSETLDDRSYLVAFPEGGLDSIVGLRPFRLGAFSVAATAGVPVVPIAIRGSRWVLPPHTTHLRRGTIHLEVGAPILPAGSGWSATLQLRDAARAHIARHCGEPDLG
;
A
#
# COMPACT_ATOMS: atom_id res chain seq x y z
N MET A 1 40.11 -25.90 -22.68
CA MET A 1 39.51 -26.28 -23.98
C MET A 1 38.04 -26.60 -23.72
N THR A 2 37.18 -25.59 -23.75
CA THR A 2 35.72 -25.76 -23.64
C THR A 2 35.19 -26.05 -25.04
N ALA A 3 34.79 -27.30 -25.28
CA ALA A 3 34.04 -27.64 -26.48
C ALA A 3 32.72 -26.88 -26.44
N THR A 4 32.46 -26.03 -27.43
CA THR A 4 31.14 -25.43 -27.66
C THR A 4 30.15 -26.56 -27.92
N ARG A 5 29.29 -26.85 -26.93
CA ARG A 5 28.14 -27.77 -27.08
C ARG A 5 27.28 -27.30 -28.25
N SER A 6 26.80 -28.23 -29.06
CA SER A 6 25.84 -27.89 -30.12
C SER A 6 24.46 -27.59 -29.51
N SER A 7 23.62 -26.77 -30.15
CA SER A 7 22.26 -26.49 -29.64
C SER A 7 21.41 -27.75 -29.48
N ASP A 8 21.75 -28.82 -30.21
CA ASP A 8 21.09 -30.12 -30.15
C ASP A 8 21.52 -30.92 -28.90
N ASP A 9 22.74 -30.73 -28.41
CA ASP A 9 23.23 -31.33 -27.17
C ASP A 9 22.59 -30.67 -25.93
N ASP A 10 22.40 -29.35 -25.96
CA ASP A 10 21.71 -28.62 -24.88
C ASP A 10 20.21 -28.92 -24.86
N ALA A 11 19.59 -29.10 -26.02
CA ALA A 11 18.21 -29.57 -26.12
C ALA A 11 18.03 -30.96 -25.49
N ARG A 12 18.94 -31.90 -25.79
CA ARG A 12 18.94 -33.24 -25.18
C ARG A 12 19.21 -33.18 -23.69
N LEU A 13 20.12 -32.31 -23.23
CA LEU A 13 20.40 -32.12 -21.81
C LEU A 13 19.15 -31.63 -21.08
N VAL A 14 18.51 -30.56 -21.54
CA VAL A 14 17.30 -30.01 -20.91
C VAL A 14 16.21 -31.07 -20.85
N VAL A 15 15.93 -31.75 -21.97
CA VAL A 15 14.94 -32.83 -22.00
C VAL A 15 15.33 -33.96 -21.03
N SER A 16 16.61 -34.32 -20.94
CA SER A 16 17.08 -35.39 -20.04
C SER A 16 16.98 -35.02 -18.56
N VAL A 17 17.27 -33.77 -18.19
CA VAL A 17 17.16 -33.29 -16.81
C VAL A 17 15.69 -33.17 -16.41
N ILE A 18 14.84 -32.70 -17.33
CA ILE A 18 13.38 -32.70 -17.11
C ILE A 18 12.85 -34.13 -16.97
N THR A 19 13.31 -35.04 -17.83
CA THR A 19 12.91 -36.45 -17.78
C THR A 19 13.35 -37.09 -16.46
N ALA A 20 14.60 -36.91 -16.04
CA ALA A 20 15.10 -37.44 -14.77
C ALA A 20 14.35 -36.84 -13.56
N LEU A 21 14.09 -35.53 -13.59
CA LEU A 21 13.26 -34.88 -12.58
C LEU A 21 11.84 -35.44 -12.58
N LEU A 22 11.26 -35.72 -13.74
CA LEU A 22 9.93 -36.33 -13.85
C LEU A 22 9.93 -37.80 -13.42
N ASP A 23 10.97 -38.57 -13.69
CA ASP A 23 11.14 -39.95 -13.22
C ASP A 23 11.18 -40.00 -11.68
N GLU A 24 11.87 -39.05 -11.05
CA GLU A 24 11.89 -38.93 -9.59
C GLU A 24 10.58 -38.40 -9.00
N LEU A 25 9.97 -37.39 -9.64
CA LEU A 25 8.71 -36.82 -9.19
C LEU A 25 7.51 -37.74 -9.50
N ARG A 26 7.66 -38.69 -10.44
CA ARG A 26 6.63 -39.60 -10.97
C ARG A 26 7.20 -40.98 -11.35
N PRO A 27 7.58 -41.81 -10.37
CA PRO A 27 8.15 -43.14 -10.61
C PRO A 27 7.19 -44.09 -11.35
N HIS A 28 5.89 -43.80 -11.32
CA HIS A 28 4.82 -44.59 -11.93
C HIS A 28 4.46 -44.17 -13.36
N GLY A 29 5.23 -43.27 -13.97
CA GLY A 29 5.15 -42.89 -15.39
C GLY A 29 4.77 -41.42 -15.63
N HIS A 30 5.37 -40.82 -16.67
CA HIS A 30 5.10 -39.45 -17.09
C HIS A 30 4.98 -39.35 -18.63
N PRO A 31 4.28 -38.33 -19.17
CA PRO A 31 4.21 -38.11 -20.62
C PRO A 31 5.60 -37.82 -21.21
N THR A 32 5.81 -38.22 -22.47
CA THR A 32 7.08 -38.01 -23.18
C THR A 32 7.41 -36.52 -23.27
N VAL A 33 8.59 -36.15 -22.76
CA VAL A 33 9.05 -34.76 -22.75
C VAL A 33 9.50 -34.36 -24.15
N THR A 34 8.90 -33.30 -24.70
CA THR A 34 9.34 -32.65 -25.94
C THR A 34 9.71 -31.20 -25.65
N LEU A 35 10.49 -30.57 -26.54
CA LEU A 35 10.88 -29.16 -26.36
C LEU A 35 9.71 -28.19 -26.28
N ASP A 36 8.56 -28.57 -26.85
CA ASP A 36 7.35 -27.74 -26.91
C ASP A 36 6.28 -28.20 -25.91
N SER A 37 6.62 -29.13 -25.01
CA SER A 37 5.72 -29.53 -23.91
C SER A 37 5.53 -28.36 -22.95
N ASP A 38 4.30 -28.08 -22.55
CA ASP A 38 4.03 -27.05 -21.54
C ASP A 38 4.49 -27.54 -20.16
N LEU A 39 5.47 -26.85 -19.55
CA LEU A 39 6.10 -27.25 -18.27
C LEU A 39 5.06 -27.37 -17.15
N GLU A 40 4.04 -26.51 -17.15
CA GLU A 40 2.98 -26.50 -16.11
C GLU A 40 1.76 -27.33 -16.52
N ARG A 41 1.31 -27.25 -17.77
CA ARG A 41 0.06 -27.90 -18.19
C ARG A 41 0.27 -29.35 -18.59
N ASP A 42 1.29 -29.62 -19.39
CA ASP A 42 1.53 -30.94 -19.97
C ASP A 42 2.43 -31.76 -19.05
N LEU A 43 3.41 -31.11 -18.40
CA LEU A 43 4.34 -31.75 -17.47
C LEU A 43 4.03 -31.50 -15.99
N ALA A 44 3.08 -30.62 -15.63
CA ALA A 44 2.62 -30.37 -14.25
C ALA A 44 3.76 -30.14 -13.24
N LEU A 45 4.78 -29.39 -13.66
CA LEU A 45 5.81 -28.82 -12.79
C LEU A 45 5.27 -27.52 -12.17
N ASP A 46 5.23 -27.44 -10.84
CA ASP A 46 4.86 -26.19 -10.15
C ASP A 46 6.09 -25.31 -9.86
N SER A 47 5.93 -24.11 -9.29
CA SER A 47 7.09 -23.22 -9.06
C SER A 47 8.23 -23.85 -8.26
N LEU A 48 7.93 -24.80 -7.36
CA LEU A 48 8.98 -25.48 -6.59
C LEU A 48 9.70 -26.54 -7.44
N ALA A 49 8.95 -27.28 -8.27
CA ALA A 49 9.51 -28.22 -9.23
C ALA A 49 10.24 -27.51 -10.40
N LEU A 50 9.80 -26.31 -10.77
CA LEU A 50 10.48 -25.47 -11.75
C LEU A 50 11.76 -24.87 -11.15
N ALA A 51 11.74 -24.48 -9.87
CA ALA A 51 12.94 -24.10 -9.14
C ALA A 51 13.92 -25.26 -9.01
N GLU A 52 13.41 -26.47 -8.74
CA GLU A 52 14.22 -27.70 -8.74
C GLU A 52 14.82 -27.99 -10.13
N LEU A 53 14.02 -27.85 -11.19
CA LEU A 53 14.48 -28.03 -12.55
C LEU A 53 15.61 -27.08 -12.91
N LEU A 54 15.45 -25.79 -12.58
CA LEU A 54 16.49 -24.79 -12.81
C LEU A 54 17.76 -25.10 -12.01
N ALA A 55 17.64 -25.48 -10.74
CA ALA A 55 18.78 -25.88 -9.93
C ALA A 55 19.55 -27.07 -10.52
N ARG A 56 18.84 -28.11 -10.99
CA ARG A 56 19.48 -29.27 -11.65
C ARG A 56 20.10 -28.93 -13.00
N LEU A 57 19.50 -27.99 -13.72
CA LEU A 57 20.07 -27.48 -14.96
C LEU A 57 21.35 -26.66 -14.70
N ASP A 58 21.40 -25.88 -13.62
CA ASP A 58 22.61 -25.19 -13.17
C ASP A 58 23.74 -26.19 -12.91
N ASP A 59 23.45 -27.26 -12.16
CA ASP A 59 24.42 -28.32 -11.84
C ASP A 59 24.86 -29.08 -13.11
N ALA A 60 23.92 -29.44 -13.98
CA ALA A 60 24.20 -30.23 -15.19
C ALA A 60 24.90 -29.45 -16.31
N ARG A 61 24.75 -28.12 -16.34
CA ARG A 61 25.43 -27.23 -17.30
C ARG A 61 26.71 -26.64 -16.74
N GLY A 62 26.86 -26.56 -15.42
CA GLY A 62 27.94 -25.82 -14.78
C GLY A 62 27.86 -24.31 -14.97
N THR A 63 26.75 -23.80 -15.54
CA THR A 63 26.47 -22.38 -15.75
C THR A 63 25.13 -22.04 -15.11
N ARG A 64 25.04 -20.89 -14.45
CA ARG A 64 23.82 -20.43 -13.77
C ARG A 64 22.79 -19.97 -14.79
N MET A 65 21.58 -20.52 -14.71
CA MET A 65 20.41 -20.07 -15.44
C MET A 65 19.75 -18.89 -14.73
N SER A 66 19.09 -18.02 -15.52
CA SER A 66 18.38 -16.89 -14.91
C SER A 66 17.13 -17.33 -14.16
N THR A 67 16.99 -16.87 -12.91
CA THR A 67 15.81 -17.13 -12.08
C THR A 67 14.55 -16.45 -12.62
N THR A 68 14.67 -15.48 -13.54
CA THR A 68 13.55 -14.87 -14.27
C THR A 68 12.73 -15.93 -15.01
N LEU A 69 13.37 -17.04 -15.42
CA LEU A 69 12.71 -18.17 -16.08
C LEU A 69 11.66 -18.85 -15.20
N LEU A 70 11.70 -18.72 -13.87
CA LEU A 70 10.64 -19.21 -12.97
C LEU A 70 9.26 -18.62 -13.27
N GLY A 71 9.21 -17.39 -13.78
CA GLY A 71 7.98 -16.67 -14.06
C GLY A 71 7.62 -16.60 -15.55
N THR A 72 8.60 -16.83 -16.43
CA THR A 72 8.45 -16.62 -17.89
C THR A 72 8.54 -17.89 -18.72
N ALA A 73 9.23 -18.94 -18.25
CA ALA A 73 9.40 -20.16 -19.02
C ALA A 73 8.09 -20.96 -19.03
N THR A 74 7.59 -21.24 -20.23
CA THR A 74 6.37 -22.02 -20.44
C THR A 74 6.68 -23.38 -21.05
N THR A 75 7.81 -23.52 -21.75
CA THR A 75 8.25 -24.74 -22.44
C THR A 75 9.72 -25.03 -22.17
N PRO A 76 10.19 -26.29 -22.29
CA PRO A 76 11.62 -26.61 -22.23
C PRO A 76 12.47 -25.83 -23.25
N ARG A 77 11.90 -25.44 -24.39
CA ARG A 77 12.55 -24.57 -25.37
C ARG A 77 12.92 -23.20 -24.79
N ASP A 78 12.09 -22.66 -23.89
CA ASP A 78 12.38 -21.38 -23.22
C ASP A 78 13.61 -21.50 -22.29
N LEU A 79 13.95 -22.71 -21.85
CA LEU A 79 15.15 -23.02 -21.05
C LEU A 79 16.42 -23.23 -21.90
N LEU A 80 16.30 -23.13 -23.23
CA LEU A 80 17.43 -23.15 -24.17
C LEU A 80 17.97 -21.75 -24.48
N VAL A 81 17.22 -20.68 -24.14
CA VAL A 81 17.61 -19.30 -24.43
C VAL A 81 18.48 -18.78 -23.30
N ASP A 82 19.75 -18.59 -23.60
CA ASP A 82 20.78 -18.00 -22.73
C ASP A 82 20.65 -16.46 -22.68
N PRO A 83 20.62 -15.85 -21.48
CA PRO A 83 21.31 -14.58 -21.31
C PRO A 83 22.06 -14.49 -19.96
N ALA A 84 22.89 -15.47 -19.62
CA ALA A 84 23.88 -15.32 -18.57
C ALA A 84 25.26 -15.63 -19.15
N GLY A 85 26.10 -14.59 -19.23
CA GLY A 85 27.46 -14.65 -19.75
C GLY A 85 28.36 -15.70 -19.08
N PRO A 86 29.63 -15.80 -19.50
CA PRO A 86 30.49 -16.96 -19.24
C PRO A 86 30.58 -17.30 -17.74
N PRO A 87 30.81 -18.58 -17.42
CA PRO A 87 30.81 -19.06 -16.04
C PRO A 87 31.84 -18.31 -15.21
N SER A 88 31.38 -17.48 -14.27
CA SER A 88 32.13 -17.29 -13.04
C SER A 88 31.83 -18.52 -12.18
N HIS A 89 32.51 -19.63 -12.46
CA HIS A 89 32.94 -20.44 -11.33
C HIS A 89 33.65 -19.45 -10.40
N PRO A 90 33.31 -19.33 -9.11
CA PRO A 90 34.40 -19.25 -8.17
C PRO A 90 35.09 -20.59 -8.33
N THR A 91 36.01 -20.67 -9.30
CA THR A 91 37.18 -21.48 -9.05
C THR A 91 37.62 -20.98 -7.69
N VAL A 92 37.86 -21.90 -6.77
CA VAL A 92 38.75 -21.67 -5.63
C VAL A 92 40.13 -21.33 -6.22
N ALA A 93 40.22 -20.23 -6.96
CA ALA A 93 41.42 -19.47 -7.15
C ALA A 93 41.62 -18.89 -5.77
N ALA A 94 42.64 -19.40 -5.08
CA ALA A 94 43.07 -18.97 -3.76
C ALA A 94 42.61 -17.54 -3.53
N ALA A 95 41.59 -17.40 -2.68
CA ALA A 95 41.00 -16.12 -2.37
C ALA A 95 42.17 -15.15 -2.17
N SER A 96 42.29 -14.15 -3.03
CA SER A 96 42.94 -12.93 -2.55
C SER A 96 42.21 -12.62 -1.26
N PRO A 97 42.90 -12.55 -0.11
CA PRO A 97 42.26 -12.54 1.19
C PRO A 97 41.12 -11.55 1.11
N THR A 98 39.88 -12.05 1.23
CA THR A 98 38.70 -11.20 1.29
C THR A 98 39.07 -10.12 2.30
N PRO A 99 39.08 -8.83 1.92
CA PRO A 99 39.36 -7.78 2.88
C PRO A 99 38.46 -8.07 4.08
N ALA A 100 39.04 -8.15 5.28
CA ALA A 100 38.29 -8.35 6.50
C ALA A 100 37.00 -7.53 6.43
N PRO A 101 35.82 -8.09 6.74
CA PRO A 101 34.54 -7.44 6.52
C PRO A 101 34.66 -5.99 6.94
N VAL A 102 34.66 -5.09 5.95
CA VAL A 102 34.90 -3.68 6.21
C VAL A 102 33.65 -3.21 6.91
N ARG A 103 33.73 -3.14 8.25
CA ARG A 103 32.72 -2.48 9.06
C ARG A 103 32.49 -1.13 8.41
N PRO A 104 31.26 -0.81 7.96
CA PRO A 104 31.00 0.54 7.49
C PRO A 104 31.45 1.49 8.60
N PRO A 105 32.15 2.59 8.27
CA PRO A 105 32.49 3.57 9.29
C PRO A 105 31.19 3.94 10.02
N GLY A 106 31.20 3.79 11.36
CA GLY A 106 30.06 4.17 12.19
C GLY A 106 29.65 5.61 11.89
N ALA A 107 28.36 5.93 12.06
CA ALA A 107 27.95 7.32 11.96
C ALA A 107 28.71 8.15 13.02
N ASP A 108 29.29 9.28 12.65
CA ASP A 108 29.91 10.20 13.59
C ASP A 108 28.81 10.84 14.45
N GLY A 109 28.59 10.25 15.63
CA GLY A 109 27.63 10.75 16.62
C GLY A 109 26.31 9.97 16.67
N PRO A 110 25.57 10.09 17.79
CA PRO A 110 24.29 9.41 17.97
C PRO A 110 23.25 9.93 16.99
N ARG A 111 22.45 9.03 16.42
CA ARG A 111 21.25 9.39 15.63
C ARG A 111 20.36 10.33 16.45
N PRO A 112 19.80 11.39 15.87
CA PRO A 112 18.78 12.20 16.53
C PRO A 112 17.59 11.34 16.98
N THR A 113 17.07 11.59 18.18
CA THR A 113 15.89 10.89 18.71
C THR A 113 14.60 11.32 18.03
N ASP A 114 14.59 12.50 17.40
CA ASP A 114 13.38 13.17 16.90
C ASP A 114 13.40 13.21 15.36
N LEU A 115 13.29 12.04 14.72
CA LEU A 115 13.13 11.92 13.27
C LEU A 115 11.68 11.51 12.95
N PRO A 116 10.75 12.46 12.81
CA PRO A 116 9.31 12.16 12.80
C PRO A 116 8.85 11.45 11.52
N THR A 117 9.67 11.45 10.47
CA THR A 117 9.37 10.76 9.21
C THR A 117 10.56 9.96 8.67
N LEU A 118 10.26 9.01 7.79
CA LEU A 118 11.26 8.29 7.00
C LEU A 118 12.08 9.22 6.09
N ILE A 119 11.49 10.34 5.66
CA ILE A 119 12.20 11.35 4.85
C ILE A 119 13.19 12.11 5.74
N ASP A 120 12.82 12.50 6.96
CA ASP A 120 13.77 13.12 7.89
C ASP A 120 14.93 12.16 8.24
N SER A 121 14.66 10.84 8.24
CA SER A 121 15.70 9.83 8.39
C SER A 121 16.69 9.84 7.22
N LEU A 122 16.18 9.86 6.00
CA LEU A 122 16.99 9.97 4.79
C LEU A 122 17.78 11.29 4.76
N ASP A 123 17.13 12.42 5.08
CA ASP A 123 17.76 13.74 5.13
C ASP A 123 18.92 13.80 6.14
N TRP A 124 18.76 13.16 7.29
CA TRP A 124 19.83 13.03 8.26
C TRP A 124 21.01 12.23 7.71
N HIS A 125 20.74 11.13 6.99
CA HIS A 125 21.78 10.35 6.32
C HIS A 125 22.53 11.17 5.28
N LEU A 126 21.80 11.92 4.45
CA LEU A 126 22.37 12.80 3.42
C LEU A 126 23.23 13.92 4.01
N ALA A 127 22.80 14.50 5.13
CA ALA A 127 23.55 15.57 5.79
C ALA A 127 24.85 15.09 6.45
N THR A 128 24.88 13.84 6.93
CA THR A 128 25.98 13.33 7.78
C THR A 128 26.96 12.44 7.02
N HIS A 129 26.48 11.65 6.06
CA HIS A 129 27.25 10.59 5.39
C HIS A 129 26.63 10.18 4.04
N PRO A 130 26.54 11.12 3.08
CA PRO A 130 25.86 10.91 1.80
C PRO A 130 26.46 9.75 0.98
N ASP A 131 27.79 9.59 1.02
CA ASP A 131 28.53 8.59 0.25
C ASP A 131 28.58 7.20 0.91
N ARG A 132 27.93 7.03 2.07
CA ARG A 132 27.91 5.72 2.75
C ARG A 132 27.00 4.76 1.98
N PRO A 133 27.46 3.54 1.65
CA PRO A 133 26.63 2.50 1.07
C PRO A 133 25.48 2.10 2.00
N HIS A 134 24.26 2.18 1.49
CA HIS A 134 23.06 1.74 2.20
C HIS A 134 22.54 0.40 1.67
N LEU A 135 22.41 0.28 0.35
CA LEU A 135 21.83 -0.90 -0.29
C LEU A 135 22.88 -1.63 -1.13
N ARG A 136 22.91 -2.95 -1.01
CA ARG A 136 23.59 -3.84 -1.96
C ARG A 136 22.59 -4.85 -2.49
N LEU A 137 22.34 -4.81 -3.78
CA LEU A 137 21.46 -5.73 -4.49
C LEU A 137 22.31 -6.87 -5.05
N LEU A 138 21.98 -8.09 -4.68
CA LEU A 138 22.57 -9.30 -5.25
C LEU A 138 21.75 -9.67 -6.49
N ASP A 139 22.14 -9.11 -7.64
CA ASP A 139 21.59 -9.43 -8.96
C ASP A 139 22.43 -10.54 -9.62
N GLU A 140 21.83 -11.31 -10.52
CA GLU A 140 22.49 -12.38 -11.29
C GLU A 140 23.55 -11.85 -12.27
N THR A 141 23.44 -10.60 -12.72
CA THR A 141 24.32 -10.00 -13.73
C THR A 141 25.52 -9.27 -13.12
N ALA A 142 25.30 -8.44 -12.10
CA ALA A 142 26.34 -7.83 -11.28
C ALA A 142 25.74 -7.23 -10.00
N PRO A 143 26.41 -7.32 -8.85
CA PRO A 143 25.93 -6.67 -7.64
C PRO A 143 25.89 -5.15 -7.82
N VAL A 144 24.73 -4.55 -7.50
CA VAL A 144 24.54 -3.10 -7.55
C VAL A 144 24.60 -2.55 -6.14
N GLU A 145 25.44 -1.56 -5.92
CA GLU A 145 25.55 -0.85 -4.64
C GLU A 145 24.98 0.56 -4.81
N LEU A 146 24.21 1.02 -3.81
CA LEU A 146 23.66 2.37 -3.77
C LEU A 146 24.01 3.03 -2.43
N THR A 147 24.64 4.18 -2.52
CA THR A 147 24.82 5.12 -1.41
C THR A 147 23.51 5.84 -1.07
N TYR A 148 23.47 6.52 0.08
CA TYR A 148 22.32 7.36 0.44
C TYR A 148 22.08 8.47 -0.58
N ALA A 149 23.14 9.13 -1.05
CA ALA A 149 23.05 10.18 -2.08
C ALA A 149 22.50 9.65 -3.40
N GLU A 150 23.05 8.54 -3.92
CA GLU A 150 22.57 7.96 -5.18
C GLU A 150 21.12 7.50 -5.10
N LEU A 151 20.72 6.91 -3.98
CA LEU A 151 19.34 6.49 -3.75
C LEU A 151 18.40 7.71 -3.71
N HIS A 152 18.79 8.76 -2.98
CA HIS A 152 18.04 10.00 -2.91
C HIS A 152 17.90 10.67 -4.28
N ASP A 153 18.99 10.86 -5.02
CA ASP A 153 18.96 11.60 -6.29
C ASP A 153 18.08 10.90 -7.33
N GLN A 154 18.11 9.57 -7.36
CA GLN A 154 17.23 8.78 -8.22
C GLN A 154 15.77 8.86 -7.76
N ALA A 155 15.52 8.77 -6.45
CA ALA A 155 14.17 8.91 -5.90
C ALA A 155 13.61 10.31 -6.15
N LEU A 156 14.46 11.35 -6.06
CA LEU A 156 14.12 12.74 -6.34
C LEU A 156 13.71 12.93 -7.80
N ALA A 157 14.42 12.30 -8.74
CA ALA A 157 14.03 12.31 -10.15
C ALA A 157 12.64 11.67 -10.36
N VAL A 158 12.36 10.55 -9.69
CA VAL A 158 11.03 9.93 -9.74
C VAL A 158 9.95 10.82 -9.11
N ALA A 159 10.24 11.45 -7.97
CA ALA A 159 9.32 12.36 -7.29
C ALA A 159 8.93 13.55 -8.19
N ASN A 160 9.92 14.16 -8.84
CA ASN A 160 9.71 15.22 -9.82
C ASN A 160 8.91 14.73 -11.03
N GLY A 161 9.21 13.53 -11.55
CA GLY A 161 8.43 12.90 -12.62
C GLY A 161 6.95 12.68 -12.25
N LEU A 162 6.67 12.26 -11.01
CA LEU A 162 5.31 12.12 -10.50
C LEU A 162 4.60 13.49 -10.44
N ARG A 163 5.25 14.50 -9.85
CA ARG A 163 4.71 15.87 -9.76
C ARG A 163 4.46 16.49 -11.13
N GLY A 164 5.40 16.36 -12.07
CA GLY A 164 5.26 16.82 -13.45
C GLY A 164 4.12 16.15 -14.21
N ARG A 165 3.70 14.96 -13.77
CA ARG A 165 2.53 14.23 -14.28
C ARG A 165 1.22 14.59 -13.57
N GLY A 166 1.25 15.57 -12.67
CA GLY A 166 0.08 16.12 -11.98
C GLY A 166 -0.40 15.32 -10.78
N THR A 167 0.49 14.57 -10.11
CA THR A 167 0.16 13.94 -8.81
C THR A 167 0.14 14.97 -7.69
N GLU A 168 -0.91 14.94 -6.89
CA GLU A 168 -1.09 15.83 -5.74
C GLU A 168 -0.63 15.14 -4.45
N THR A 169 -0.35 15.94 -3.42
CA THR A 169 0.02 15.40 -2.10
C THR A 169 -1.15 14.58 -1.54
N GLY A 170 -0.86 13.40 -0.99
CA GLY A 170 -1.86 12.43 -0.52
C GLY A 170 -2.44 11.52 -1.61
N ASP A 171 -2.05 11.65 -2.88
CA ASP A 171 -2.42 10.69 -3.91
C ASP A 171 -1.83 9.30 -3.61
N SER A 172 -2.62 8.25 -3.84
CA SER A 172 -2.16 6.86 -3.74
C SER A 172 -1.42 6.44 -5.02
N ILE A 173 -0.17 6.01 -4.89
CA ILE A 173 0.67 5.53 -5.99
C ILE A 173 0.94 4.04 -5.79
N ALA A 174 0.47 3.22 -6.74
CA ALA A 174 0.66 1.78 -6.68
C ALA A 174 2.01 1.36 -7.25
N LEU A 175 2.68 0.44 -6.56
CA LEU A 175 4.00 -0.10 -6.94
C LEU A 175 3.86 -1.59 -7.25
N MET A 176 3.91 -1.95 -8.53
CA MET A 176 3.95 -3.33 -9.00
C MET A 176 5.34 -3.61 -9.60
N LEU A 177 6.33 -3.69 -8.72
CA LEU A 177 7.74 -3.85 -9.06
C LEU A 177 8.33 -5.08 -8.35
N PRO A 178 9.24 -5.83 -8.98
CA PRO A 178 10.00 -6.88 -8.31
C PRO A 178 10.97 -6.27 -7.29
N THR A 179 11.58 -7.12 -6.45
CA THR A 179 12.64 -6.68 -5.53
C THR A 179 13.89 -6.36 -6.34
N GLY A 180 14.21 -5.07 -6.45
CA GLY A 180 15.32 -4.56 -7.26
C GLY A 180 15.39 -3.04 -7.19
N ARG A 181 16.39 -2.45 -7.85
CA ARG A 181 16.72 -1.01 -7.79
C ARG A 181 15.49 -0.11 -7.96
N ASP A 182 14.70 -0.36 -9.00
CA ASP A 182 13.52 0.43 -9.32
C ASP A 182 12.49 0.47 -8.20
N TYR A 183 12.35 -0.60 -7.40
CA TYR A 183 11.43 -0.61 -6.26
C TYR A 183 11.86 0.40 -5.20
N PHE A 184 13.12 0.35 -4.80
CA PHE A 184 13.67 1.22 -3.76
C PHE A 184 13.58 2.69 -4.17
N VAL A 185 13.98 2.99 -5.40
CA VAL A 185 13.92 4.32 -5.99
C VAL A 185 12.48 4.82 -6.11
N ALA A 186 11.57 4.01 -6.65
CA ALA A 186 10.18 4.41 -6.83
C ALA A 186 9.45 4.61 -5.50
N PHE A 187 9.67 3.74 -4.52
CA PHE A 187 9.04 3.86 -3.21
C PHE A 187 9.44 5.17 -2.50
N LEU A 188 10.74 5.48 -2.44
CA LEU A 188 11.18 6.75 -1.87
C LEU A 188 10.73 7.95 -2.70
N GLY A 189 10.71 7.84 -4.04
CA GLY A 189 10.21 8.91 -4.91
C GLY A 189 8.73 9.22 -4.67
N VAL A 190 7.92 8.20 -4.35
CA VAL A 190 6.51 8.39 -3.95
C VAL A 190 6.42 9.17 -2.63
N LEU A 191 7.23 8.81 -1.63
CA LEU A 191 7.23 9.50 -0.33
C LEU A 191 7.73 10.95 -0.46
N LEU A 192 8.81 11.17 -1.23
CA LEU A 192 9.35 12.51 -1.52
C LEU A 192 8.35 13.39 -2.29
N ALA A 193 7.48 12.80 -3.12
CA ALA A 193 6.39 13.52 -3.78
C ALA A 193 5.23 13.89 -2.81
N GLY A 194 5.29 13.46 -1.55
CA GLY A 194 4.22 13.60 -0.56
C GLY A 194 3.01 12.69 -0.85
N CYS A 195 3.23 11.60 -1.57
CA CYS A 195 2.20 10.65 -1.97
C CYS A 195 2.22 9.40 -1.08
N THR A 196 1.14 8.64 -1.08
CA THR A 196 1.01 7.39 -0.33
C THR A 196 1.43 6.20 -1.18
N ALA A 197 2.40 5.41 -0.70
CA ALA A 197 2.84 4.20 -1.37
C ALA A 197 1.84 3.04 -1.17
N VAL A 198 1.52 2.34 -2.26
CA VAL A 198 0.65 1.15 -2.24
C VAL A 198 1.35 -0.03 -2.93
N PRO A 199 2.19 -0.78 -2.20
CA PRO A 199 2.83 -1.98 -2.73
C PRO A 199 1.83 -3.05 -3.15
N ILE A 200 2.00 -3.58 -4.36
CA ILE A 200 1.27 -4.73 -4.86
C ILE A 200 2.23 -5.70 -5.54
N TYR A 201 1.90 -6.98 -5.52
CA TYR A 201 2.75 -8.01 -6.08
C TYR A 201 2.49 -8.19 -7.60
N PRO A 202 3.54 -8.44 -8.41
CA PRO A 202 3.38 -8.85 -9.81
C PRO A 202 2.77 -10.26 -9.92
N PRO A 203 2.23 -10.68 -11.07
CA PRO A 203 1.68 -12.02 -11.23
C PRO A 203 2.77 -13.09 -11.11
N ASP A 204 2.63 -13.98 -10.13
CA ASP A 204 3.59 -15.05 -9.86
C ASP A 204 3.62 -16.15 -10.95
N ARG A 205 2.52 -16.32 -11.72
CA ARG A 205 2.38 -17.32 -12.80
C ARG A 205 1.45 -16.86 -13.93
N PRO A 206 1.81 -17.09 -15.21
CA PRO A 206 0.95 -16.79 -16.35
C PRO A 206 -0.42 -17.49 -16.30
N SER A 207 -0.46 -18.74 -15.80
CA SER A 207 -1.66 -19.58 -15.70
C SER A 207 -2.75 -19.02 -14.76
N ARG A 208 -2.40 -18.12 -13.83
CA ARG A 208 -3.32 -17.53 -12.82
C ARG A 208 -3.58 -16.04 -13.01
N ILE A 209 -3.28 -15.50 -14.19
CA ILE A 209 -3.33 -14.07 -14.47
C ILE A 209 -4.71 -13.44 -14.24
N GLY A 210 -5.82 -14.16 -14.50
CA GLY A 210 -7.17 -13.64 -14.33
C GLY A 210 -7.58 -13.43 -12.87
N GLU A 211 -7.29 -14.39 -11.98
CA GLU A 211 -7.54 -14.25 -10.53
C GLU A 211 -6.68 -13.13 -9.94
N HIS A 212 -5.40 -13.09 -10.34
CA HIS A 212 -4.46 -12.05 -9.96
C HIS A 212 -4.98 -10.65 -10.36
N LEU A 213 -5.35 -10.48 -11.62
CA LEU A 213 -5.90 -9.22 -12.15
C LEU A 213 -7.15 -8.75 -11.41
N GLN A 214 -8.07 -9.66 -11.08
CA GLN A 214 -9.28 -9.31 -10.34
C GLN A 214 -8.95 -8.83 -8.92
N ARG A 215 -7.99 -9.47 -8.25
CA ARG A 215 -7.53 -9.07 -6.91
C ARG A 215 -6.83 -7.72 -6.95
N GLN A 216 -5.90 -7.51 -7.90
CA GLN A 216 -5.20 -6.24 -8.03
C GLN A 216 -6.15 -5.11 -8.41
N ARG A 217 -7.17 -5.36 -9.24
CA ARG A 217 -8.21 -4.37 -9.51
C ARG A 217 -8.88 -3.89 -8.22
N HIS A 218 -9.25 -4.82 -7.33
CA HIS A 218 -9.89 -4.46 -6.06
C HIS A 218 -8.99 -3.60 -5.18
N ILE A 219 -7.70 -3.94 -5.10
CA ILE A 219 -6.70 -3.16 -4.37
C ILE A 219 -6.61 -1.75 -4.95
N LEU A 220 -6.40 -1.61 -6.26
CA LEU A 220 -6.27 -0.31 -6.91
C LEU A 220 -7.55 0.55 -6.79
N ASP A 221 -8.73 -0.05 -6.92
CA ASP A 221 -10.02 0.62 -6.74
C ASP A 221 -10.21 1.09 -5.28
N ASN A 222 -9.87 0.25 -4.29
CA ASN A 222 -9.98 0.59 -2.87
C ASN A 222 -8.98 1.69 -2.49
N ALA A 223 -7.74 1.59 -2.95
CA ALA A 223 -6.69 2.59 -2.77
C ALA A 223 -7.01 3.91 -3.50
N ARG A 224 -7.90 3.87 -4.50
CA ARG A 224 -8.08 4.93 -5.50
C ARG A 224 -6.76 5.35 -6.14
N ALA A 225 -5.91 4.38 -6.46
CA ALA A 225 -4.60 4.63 -7.02
C ALA A 225 -4.70 5.50 -8.27
N THR A 226 -3.89 6.56 -8.34
CA THR A 226 -3.88 7.52 -9.46
C THR A 226 -2.82 7.17 -10.51
N VAL A 227 -1.70 6.58 -10.05
CA VAL A 227 -0.59 6.10 -10.88
C VAL A 227 -0.22 4.67 -10.47
N LEU A 228 0.14 3.85 -11.45
CA LEU A 228 0.72 2.52 -11.26
C LEU A 228 2.11 2.51 -11.87
N ILE A 229 3.13 2.32 -11.02
CA ILE A 229 4.52 2.13 -11.42
C ILE A 229 4.77 0.63 -11.58
N THR A 230 5.26 0.21 -12.75
CA THR A 230 5.51 -1.21 -13.06
C THR A 230 6.71 -1.38 -13.99
N VAL A 231 7.13 -2.62 -14.22
CA VAL A 231 8.23 -2.96 -15.14
C VAL A 231 7.80 -2.83 -16.61
N PRO A 232 8.74 -2.61 -17.55
CA PRO A 232 8.43 -2.49 -18.98
C PRO A 232 7.59 -3.63 -19.55
N GLU A 233 7.82 -4.87 -19.11
CA GLU A 233 7.12 -6.08 -19.56
C GLU A 233 5.68 -6.13 -19.01
N GLY A 234 5.45 -5.56 -17.83
CA GLY A 234 4.15 -5.49 -17.15
C GLY A 234 3.20 -4.44 -17.72
N ARG A 235 3.67 -3.57 -18.63
CA ARG A 235 2.90 -2.44 -19.15
C ARG A 235 1.59 -2.82 -19.81
N SER A 236 1.61 -3.85 -20.64
CA SER A 236 0.43 -4.30 -21.39
C SER A 236 -0.69 -4.72 -20.43
N LEU A 237 -0.31 -5.44 -19.37
CA LEU A 237 -1.20 -5.87 -18.30
C LEU A 237 -1.72 -4.68 -17.48
N ALA A 238 -0.83 -3.78 -17.09
CA ALA A 238 -1.19 -2.58 -16.33
C ALA A 238 -2.10 -1.62 -17.12
N ARG A 239 -1.91 -1.48 -18.44
CA ARG A 239 -2.80 -0.70 -19.32
C ARG A 239 -4.19 -1.33 -19.41
N LEU A 240 -4.27 -2.66 -19.43
CA LEU A 240 -5.55 -3.36 -19.36
C LEU A 240 -6.26 -3.05 -18.04
N MET A 241 -5.55 -3.10 -16.91
CA MET A 241 -6.09 -2.74 -15.59
C MET A 241 -6.64 -1.31 -15.52
N ARG A 242 -5.98 -0.35 -16.19
CA ARG A 242 -6.45 1.04 -16.30
C ARG A 242 -7.84 1.17 -16.90
N THR A 243 -8.28 0.24 -17.75
CA THR A 243 -9.65 0.26 -18.29
C THR A 243 -10.72 -0.14 -17.27
N HIS A 244 -10.30 -0.74 -16.16
CA HIS A 244 -11.17 -1.25 -15.11
C HIS A 244 -11.14 -0.43 -13.82
N VAL A 245 -10.08 0.33 -13.58
CA VAL A 245 -9.89 1.18 -12.38
C VAL A 245 -10.06 2.64 -12.78
N ALA A 246 -11.17 3.26 -12.38
CA ALA A 246 -11.52 4.61 -12.83
C ALA A 246 -10.57 5.71 -12.33
N SER A 247 -9.99 5.52 -11.14
CA SER A 247 -9.02 6.45 -10.55
C SER A 247 -7.66 6.39 -11.22
N LEU A 248 -7.31 5.27 -11.88
CA LEU A 248 -5.98 5.05 -12.44
C LEU A 248 -5.82 5.90 -13.71
N ARG A 249 -5.13 7.02 -13.58
CA ARG A 249 -4.91 7.97 -14.68
C ARG A 249 -3.74 7.53 -15.56
N GLN A 250 -2.69 6.98 -14.94
CA GLN A 250 -1.42 6.74 -15.61
C GLN A 250 -0.79 5.39 -15.22
N VAL A 251 0.00 4.86 -16.14
CA VAL A 251 0.85 3.67 -15.97
C VAL A 251 2.22 4.02 -16.51
N CYS A 252 3.26 3.82 -15.72
CA CYS A 252 4.63 4.20 -16.06
C CYS A 252 5.66 3.27 -15.45
N THR A 253 6.90 3.37 -15.93
CA THR A 253 8.06 2.74 -15.30
C THR A 253 8.78 3.77 -14.41
N ALA A 254 9.66 3.31 -13.52
CA ALA A 254 10.50 4.21 -12.72
C ALA A 254 11.43 5.05 -13.61
N GLU A 255 12.02 4.42 -14.63
CA GLU A 255 12.86 5.08 -15.64
C GLU A 255 12.14 6.24 -16.35
N GLU A 256 10.89 6.03 -16.79
CA GLU A 256 10.11 7.08 -17.46
C GLU A 256 9.73 8.25 -16.55
N LEU A 257 9.69 8.02 -15.24
CA LEU A 257 9.50 9.11 -14.27
C LEU A 257 10.80 9.87 -14.09
N ALA A 258 11.93 9.16 -14.00
CA ALA A 258 13.26 9.75 -13.85
C ALA A 258 13.74 10.57 -15.07
N GLN A 259 13.28 10.26 -16.27
CA GLN A 259 13.66 10.94 -17.53
C GLN A 259 12.81 12.18 -17.87
N THR A 260 11.94 12.65 -16.98
CA THR A 260 11.03 13.77 -17.33
C THR A 260 11.76 15.11 -17.27
N ASP A 261 11.90 15.79 -18.41
CA ASP A 261 12.38 17.17 -18.55
C ASP A 261 11.32 18.18 -18.03
N GLY A 262 11.08 18.19 -16.72
CA GLY A 262 10.21 19.15 -16.05
C GLY A 262 11.00 20.10 -15.16
N ASP A 263 10.52 21.33 -15.00
CA ASP A 263 11.06 22.23 -13.97
C ASP A 263 10.98 21.54 -12.60
N THR A 264 12.09 21.56 -11.85
CA THR A 264 12.13 21.07 -10.47
C THR A 264 11.16 21.86 -9.63
N MET A 265 10.02 21.24 -9.29
CA MET A 265 9.03 21.83 -8.40
C MET A 265 9.47 21.63 -6.95
N PRO A 266 9.22 22.59 -6.04
CA PRO A 266 9.43 22.36 -4.62
C PRO A 266 8.61 21.15 -4.17
N LEU A 267 9.31 20.14 -3.64
CA LEU A 267 8.67 18.96 -3.09
C LEU A 267 8.01 19.32 -1.74
N PRO A 268 6.85 18.71 -1.44
CA PRO A 268 6.18 18.93 -0.17
C PRO A 268 7.01 18.28 0.95
N ARG A 269 7.01 18.88 2.14
CA ARG A 269 7.52 18.21 3.33
C ARG A 269 6.40 17.38 3.95
N ALA A 270 6.60 16.08 4.07
CA ALA A 270 5.63 15.19 4.71
C ALA A 270 5.51 15.53 6.20
N GLY A 271 4.27 15.59 6.70
CA GLY A 271 3.98 15.61 8.12
C GLY A 271 4.06 14.21 8.75
N HIS A 272 4.25 14.15 10.06
CA HIS A 272 4.29 12.89 10.81
C HIS A 272 2.98 12.08 10.68
N ASP A 273 1.83 12.77 10.62
CA ASP A 273 0.50 12.19 10.49
C ASP A 273 0.11 11.83 9.05
N ASP A 274 0.92 12.22 8.06
CA ASP A 274 0.64 11.91 6.65
C ASP A 274 0.79 10.41 6.39
N VAL A 275 -0.10 9.87 5.55
CA VAL A 275 -0.10 8.45 5.22
C VAL A 275 1.06 8.13 4.29
N ALA A 276 2.06 7.41 4.80
CA ALA A 276 3.21 6.96 4.03
C ALA A 276 2.89 5.69 3.23
N LEU A 277 2.18 4.75 3.84
CA LEU A 277 2.01 3.39 3.32
C LEU A 277 0.57 2.89 3.53
N VAL A 278 0.01 2.27 2.49
CA VAL A 278 -1.16 1.39 2.65
C VAL A 278 -0.72 -0.05 2.39
N GLN A 279 -0.57 -0.82 3.47
CA GLN A 279 -0.15 -2.21 3.41
C GLN A 279 -1.37 -3.12 3.23
N TYR A 280 -1.52 -3.74 2.06
CA TYR A 280 -2.62 -4.67 1.81
C TYR A 280 -2.33 -6.05 2.38
N THR A 281 -3.24 -6.55 3.23
CA THR A 281 -3.23 -7.92 3.73
C THR A 281 -4.25 -8.76 2.99
N SER A 282 -4.03 -10.08 2.93
CA SER A 282 -4.91 -11.00 2.20
C SER A 282 -6.34 -11.08 2.74
N GLY A 283 -6.58 -10.61 3.97
CA GLY A 283 -7.90 -10.61 4.62
C GLY A 283 -8.46 -12.01 4.83
N SER A 284 -8.93 -12.32 6.04
CA SER A 284 -9.51 -13.62 6.35
C SER A 284 -10.85 -13.92 5.65
N THR A 285 -11.42 -12.95 4.92
CA THR A 285 -12.65 -13.08 4.12
C THR A 285 -12.38 -13.13 2.60
N GLY A 286 -11.11 -13.21 2.18
CA GLY A 286 -10.69 -13.22 0.77
C GLY A 286 -10.66 -11.86 0.07
N ALA A 287 -11.28 -10.82 0.64
CA ALA A 287 -11.16 -9.45 0.17
C ALA A 287 -9.93 -8.75 0.81
N PRO A 288 -8.97 -8.23 0.02
CA PRO A 288 -7.82 -7.51 0.54
C PRO A 288 -8.21 -6.33 1.42
N LYS A 289 -7.54 -6.16 2.56
CA LYS A 289 -7.72 -5.00 3.45
C LYS A 289 -6.47 -4.14 3.44
N GLY A 290 -6.59 -2.86 3.13
CA GLY A 290 -5.47 -1.92 3.19
C GLY A 290 -5.31 -1.35 4.59
N VAL A 291 -4.24 -1.73 5.29
CA VAL A 291 -3.88 -1.12 6.59
C VAL A 291 -3.27 0.24 6.33
N VAL A 292 -3.82 1.29 6.93
CA VAL A 292 -3.32 2.66 6.78
C VAL A 292 -2.22 2.91 7.80
N LEU A 293 -1.03 3.29 7.33
CA LEU A 293 0.16 3.57 8.15
C LEU A 293 0.70 4.96 7.81
N SER A 294 0.75 5.82 8.81
CA SER A 294 1.40 7.13 8.76
C SER A 294 2.93 7.00 8.84
N HIS A 295 3.64 8.09 8.54
CA HIS A 295 5.08 8.16 8.80
C HIS A 295 5.41 7.88 10.26
N GLN A 296 4.64 8.45 11.19
CA GLN A 296 4.81 8.23 12.62
C GLN A 296 4.61 6.77 13.00
N ASP A 297 3.56 6.10 12.49
CA ASP A 297 3.30 4.68 12.80
C ASP A 297 4.49 3.78 12.42
N LEU A 298 5.13 4.07 11.29
CA LEU A 298 6.30 3.33 10.82
C LEU A 298 7.52 3.60 11.71
N VAL A 299 7.86 4.86 11.96
CA VAL A 299 9.04 5.25 12.74
C VAL A 299 8.94 4.71 14.17
N VAL A 300 7.82 4.89 14.87
CA VAL A 300 7.70 4.45 16.27
C VAL A 300 7.77 2.94 16.42
N ASN A 301 7.29 2.17 15.44
CA ASN A 301 7.44 0.71 15.46
C ASN A 301 8.88 0.28 15.20
N ILE A 302 9.55 0.93 14.24
CA ILE A 302 10.97 0.70 13.95
C ILE A 302 11.83 1.01 15.16
N ASP A 303 11.60 2.14 15.83
CA ASP A 303 12.32 2.54 17.05
C ASP A 303 12.14 1.52 18.18
N ALA A 304 10.91 1.07 18.41
CA ALA A 304 10.61 0.07 19.43
C ALA A 304 11.31 -1.27 19.14
N MET A 305 11.31 -1.72 17.88
CA MET A 305 12.07 -2.91 17.46
C MET A 305 13.58 -2.70 17.64
N ALA A 306 14.12 -1.58 17.14
CA ALA A 306 15.54 -1.23 17.21
C ALA A 306 16.05 -1.20 18.65
N GLN A 307 15.26 -0.68 19.58
CA GLN A 307 15.58 -0.67 21.01
C GLN A 307 15.69 -2.10 21.58
N VAL A 308 14.73 -2.97 21.30
CA VAL A 308 14.71 -4.35 21.82
C VAL A 308 15.86 -5.17 21.24
N ILE A 309 16.07 -5.10 19.93
CA ILE A 309 17.12 -5.85 19.25
C ILE A 309 18.50 -5.19 19.39
N ARG A 310 18.58 -4.04 20.05
CA ARG A 310 19.79 -3.22 20.20
C ARG A 310 20.46 -2.96 18.84
N ALA A 311 19.66 -2.56 17.86
CA ALA A 311 20.13 -2.28 16.51
C ALA A 311 21.07 -1.07 16.52
N THR A 312 22.12 -1.16 15.73
CA THR A 312 23.11 -0.10 15.55
C THR A 312 23.40 0.11 14.07
N PRO A 313 23.94 1.27 13.66
CA PRO A 313 24.40 1.45 12.28
C PRO A 313 25.46 0.43 11.83
N ASP A 314 26.11 -0.28 12.76
CA ASP A 314 27.12 -1.30 12.44
C ASP A 314 26.49 -2.65 12.06
N ASP A 315 25.18 -2.83 12.29
CA ASP A 315 24.47 -4.04 11.88
C ASP A 315 24.33 -4.10 10.34
N VAL A 316 24.35 -5.34 9.83
CA VAL A 316 24.13 -5.66 8.42
C VAL A 316 22.92 -6.57 8.33
N PHE A 317 21.87 -6.08 7.68
CA PHE A 317 20.64 -6.84 7.47
C PHE A 317 20.72 -7.58 6.13
N VAL A 318 20.55 -8.90 6.13
CA VAL A 318 20.50 -9.72 4.91
C VAL A 318 19.07 -10.21 4.68
N SER A 319 18.48 -9.86 3.54
CA SER A 319 17.07 -10.13 3.24
C SER A 319 16.86 -10.63 1.82
N TRP A 320 16.06 -11.68 1.69
CA TRP A 320 15.42 -12.10 0.44
C TRP A 320 13.90 -11.83 0.47
N LEU A 321 13.39 -11.25 1.58
CA LEU A 321 11.96 -11.10 1.79
C LEU A 321 11.36 -10.13 0.77
N PRO A 322 10.17 -10.44 0.22
CA PRO A 322 9.56 -9.56 -0.76
C PRO A 322 9.19 -8.20 -0.15
N LEU A 323 9.50 -7.12 -0.87
CA LEU A 323 9.23 -5.75 -0.44
C LEU A 323 7.75 -5.33 -0.49
N TYR A 324 6.87 -6.18 -1.00
CA TYR A 324 5.42 -5.98 -0.92
C TYR A 324 4.78 -6.58 0.35
N HIS A 325 5.57 -7.25 1.20
CA HIS A 325 5.15 -7.70 2.53
C HIS A 325 5.76 -6.81 3.61
N ASP A 326 5.06 -6.69 4.73
CA ASP A 326 5.44 -5.88 5.90
C ASP A 326 6.83 -6.24 6.47
N MET A 327 7.15 -7.53 6.65
CA MET A 327 8.43 -7.96 7.21
C MET A 327 9.62 -7.61 6.32
N GLY A 328 9.47 -7.69 4.99
CA GLY A 328 10.52 -7.32 4.04
C GLY A 328 10.63 -5.80 3.86
N LEU A 329 9.50 -5.13 3.70
CA LEU A 329 9.45 -3.68 3.50
C LEU A 329 9.86 -2.93 4.76
N ILE A 330 9.09 -3.09 5.84
CA ILE A 330 9.22 -2.29 7.06
C ILE A 330 10.36 -2.85 7.91
N GLY A 331 10.36 -4.15 8.17
CA GLY A 331 11.36 -4.79 9.03
C GLY A 331 12.77 -4.72 8.46
N ALA A 332 12.98 -5.26 7.26
CA ALA A 332 14.31 -5.31 6.66
C ALA A 332 14.75 -3.96 6.08
N TRP A 333 13.98 -3.35 5.17
CA TRP A 333 14.46 -2.16 4.46
C TRP A 333 14.25 -0.85 5.23
N LEU A 334 13.01 -0.48 5.58
CA LEU A 334 12.75 0.80 6.24
C LEU A 334 13.43 0.86 7.61
N GLY A 335 13.48 -0.27 8.34
CA GLY A 335 14.27 -0.41 9.56
C GLY A 335 15.76 -0.15 9.34
N SER A 336 16.35 -0.71 8.28
CA SER A 336 17.75 -0.44 7.92
C SER A 336 17.99 1.02 7.54
N LEU A 337 17.09 1.61 6.76
CA LEU A 337 17.17 3.02 6.36
C LEU A 337 17.09 3.94 7.57
N HIS A 338 16.21 3.65 8.53
CA HIS A 338 16.01 4.51 9.69
C HIS A 338 17.14 4.41 10.72
N VAL A 339 17.66 3.20 10.97
CA VAL A 339 18.74 2.98 11.95
C VAL A 339 20.11 3.32 11.35
N GLY A 340 20.26 3.28 10.02
CA GLY A 340 21.55 3.44 9.35
C GLY A 340 22.29 2.13 9.09
N MET A 341 21.58 1.01 9.08
CA MET A 341 22.16 -0.30 8.77
C MET A 341 22.36 -0.46 7.27
N ARG A 342 23.35 -1.29 6.89
CA ARG A 342 23.50 -1.72 5.51
C ARG A 342 22.51 -2.85 5.22
N LEU A 343 21.76 -2.74 4.13
CA LEU A 343 20.88 -3.81 3.64
C LEU A 343 21.52 -4.55 2.47
N ILE A 344 21.69 -5.85 2.63
CA ILE A 344 22.00 -6.78 1.55
C ILE A 344 20.67 -7.41 1.11
N SER A 345 20.21 -7.06 -0.09
CA SER A 345 18.93 -7.53 -0.61
C SER A 345 19.14 -8.47 -1.80
N MET A 346 18.47 -9.61 -1.79
CA MET A 346 18.36 -10.49 -2.96
C MET A 346 16.90 -10.69 -3.34
N PRO A 347 16.60 -11.03 -4.61
CA PRO A 347 15.24 -11.32 -5.01
C PRO A 347 14.70 -12.60 -4.33
N PRO A 348 13.41 -12.66 -3.94
CA PRO A 348 12.82 -13.84 -3.32
C PRO A 348 12.92 -15.10 -4.19
N GLN A 349 12.79 -14.94 -5.51
CA GLN A 349 12.89 -16.06 -6.44
C GLN A 349 14.28 -16.71 -6.43
N ASP A 350 15.33 -15.93 -6.21
CA ASP A 350 16.70 -16.44 -6.16
C ASP A 350 16.90 -17.34 -4.95
N PHE A 351 16.38 -16.92 -3.79
CA PHE A 351 16.38 -17.74 -2.58
C PHE A 351 15.60 -19.05 -2.77
N LEU A 352 14.44 -19.00 -3.41
CA LEU A 352 13.60 -20.20 -3.62
C LEU A 352 14.30 -21.25 -4.51
N VAL A 353 15.10 -20.82 -5.49
CA VAL A 353 15.92 -21.73 -6.31
C VAL A 353 17.17 -22.16 -5.56
N ARG A 354 17.86 -21.22 -4.90
CA ARG A 354 19.20 -21.41 -4.33
C ARG A 354 19.26 -20.97 -2.86
N PRO A 355 18.70 -21.74 -1.91
CA PRO A 355 18.62 -21.34 -0.50
C PRO A 355 19.99 -21.07 0.15
N ALA A 356 21.04 -21.78 -0.29
CA ALA A 356 22.42 -21.59 0.17
C ALA A 356 22.95 -20.16 -0.05
N SER A 357 22.47 -19.45 -1.07
CA SER A 357 22.85 -18.06 -1.36
C SER A 357 22.53 -17.10 -0.20
N TRP A 358 21.50 -17.39 0.58
CA TRP A 358 21.15 -16.59 1.76
C TRP A 358 22.20 -16.73 2.86
N LEU A 359 22.61 -17.97 3.15
CA LEU A 359 23.64 -18.26 4.15
C LEU A 359 25.02 -17.75 3.69
N GLN A 360 25.32 -17.89 2.39
CA GLN A 360 26.54 -17.34 1.81
C GLN A 360 26.56 -15.80 1.91
N ALA A 361 25.44 -15.13 1.62
CA ALA A 361 25.37 -13.67 1.76
C ALA A 361 25.57 -13.20 3.21
N ILE A 362 25.11 -13.98 4.19
CA ILE A 362 25.41 -13.72 5.61
C ILE A 362 26.91 -13.84 5.87
N THR A 363 27.56 -14.88 5.36
CA THR A 363 29.01 -15.09 5.49
C THR A 363 29.80 -13.96 4.81
N ASP A 364 29.55 -13.71 3.53
CA ASP A 364 30.31 -12.79 2.67
C ASP A 364 30.23 -11.32 3.12
N HIS A 365 29.11 -10.95 3.75
CA HIS A 365 28.83 -9.58 4.14
C HIS A 365 28.83 -9.36 5.66
N GLY A 366 29.18 -10.38 6.45
CA GLY A 366 29.15 -10.32 7.91
C GLY A 366 27.75 -9.99 8.44
N GLY A 367 26.72 -10.61 7.87
CA GLY A 367 25.33 -10.40 8.21
C GLY A 367 25.09 -10.61 9.71
N THR A 368 24.48 -9.63 10.37
CA THR A 368 24.15 -9.71 11.81
C THR A 368 22.67 -9.96 12.04
N LEU A 369 21.82 -9.51 11.12
CA LEU A 369 20.37 -9.65 11.19
C LEU A 369 19.84 -10.29 9.91
N ALA A 370 18.93 -11.25 10.03
CA ALA A 370 18.17 -11.75 8.90
C ALA A 370 16.82 -12.29 9.39
N ALA A 371 15.82 -12.25 8.52
CA ALA A 371 14.46 -12.65 8.84
C ALA A 371 13.90 -13.59 7.77
N SER A 372 13.10 -14.55 8.21
CA SER A 372 12.39 -15.48 7.35
C SER A 372 11.13 -15.98 8.04
N PRO A 373 10.06 -16.33 7.29
CA PRO A 373 9.05 -17.23 7.79
C PRO A 373 9.65 -18.62 8.09
N ASN A 374 8.92 -19.44 8.84
CA ASN A 374 9.40 -20.77 9.23
C ASN A 374 9.79 -21.64 8.01
N PHE A 375 9.07 -21.53 6.90
CA PHE A 375 9.36 -22.28 5.68
C PHE A 375 10.75 -21.99 5.09
N GLY A 376 11.30 -20.79 5.24
CA GLY A 376 12.62 -20.48 4.68
C GLY A 376 13.74 -21.23 5.40
N TYR A 377 13.63 -21.40 6.72
CA TYR A 377 14.52 -22.26 7.51
C TYR A 377 14.39 -23.73 7.09
N GLU A 378 13.15 -24.23 6.91
CA GLU A 378 12.88 -25.57 6.40
C GLU A 378 13.48 -25.81 5.00
N LEU A 379 13.40 -24.82 4.12
CA LEU A 379 13.94 -24.92 2.77
C LEU A 379 15.47 -25.05 2.80
N CYS A 380 16.14 -24.30 3.68
CA CYS A 380 17.59 -24.44 3.88
C CYS A 380 17.96 -25.84 4.39
N LEU A 381 17.23 -26.35 5.40
CA LEU A 381 17.44 -27.69 5.94
C LEU A 381 17.31 -28.79 4.87
N ARG A 382 16.40 -28.62 3.92
CA ARG A 382 16.14 -29.62 2.87
C ARG A 382 17.10 -29.56 1.70
N ARG A 383 17.59 -28.37 1.34
CA ARG A 383 18.28 -28.15 0.05
C ARG A 383 19.75 -27.79 0.16
N VAL A 384 20.23 -27.32 1.31
CA VAL A 384 21.65 -26.96 1.47
C VAL A 384 22.46 -28.24 1.66
N THR A 385 23.29 -28.57 0.67
CA THR A 385 24.13 -29.77 0.68
C THR A 385 25.33 -29.60 1.61
N ASP A 386 25.99 -30.70 1.98
CA ASP A 386 27.21 -30.66 2.80
C ASP A 386 28.33 -29.86 2.12
N GLU A 387 28.49 -30.01 0.81
CA GLU A 387 29.49 -29.27 0.01
C GLU A 387 29.24 -27.75 0.01
N GLN A 388 27.97 -27.34 0.08
CA GLN A 388 27.59 -25.93 0.20
C GLN A 388 27.74 -25.38 1.62
N MET A 389 27.94 -26.25 2.62
CA MET A 389 28.31 -25.81 3.97
C MET A 389 29.80 -25.47 4.08
N ASP A 390 30.64 -26.02 3.20
CA ASP A 390 32.07 -25.77 3.20
C ASP A 390 32.35 -24.29 2.89
N GLY A 391 32.93 -23.58 3.86
CA GLY A 391 33.27 -22.16 3.75
C GLY A 391 32.21 -21.19 4.27
N LEU A 392 31.08 -21.68 4.81
CA LEU A 392 30.15 -20.83 5.55
C LEU A 392 30.70 -20.46 6.93
N ASP A 393 30.48 -19.21 7.33
CA ASP A 393 30.68 -18.72 8.70
C ASP A 393 29.48 -17.87 9.12
N LEU A 394 28.63 -18.47 9.97
CA LEU A 394 27.42 -17.85 10.49
C LEU A 394 27.63 -17.25 11.89
N SER A 395 28.88 -17.12 12.36
CA SER A 395 29.19 -16.58 13.69
C SER A 395 28.81 -15.11 13.85
N THR A 396 28.71 -14.33 12.77
CA THR A 396 28.24 -12.95 12.81
C THR A 396 26.73 -12.83 13.00
N TRP A 397 25.98 -13.89 12.67
CA TRP A 397 24.52 -13.87 12.72
C TRP A 397 24.04 -13.80 14.17
N ARG A 398 23.57 -12.62 14.56
CA ARG A 398 23.18 -12.28 15.94
C ARG A 398 21.71 -12.55 16.19
N LEU A 399 20.84 -12.24 15.23
CA LEU A 399 19.40 -12.48 15.31
C LEU A 399 18.85 -13.02 13.99
N ALA A 400 18.36 -14.25 14.04
CA ALA A 400 17.65 -14.99 13.01
C ALA A 400 16.16 -14.96 13.34
N PHE A 401 15.47 -13.94 12.85
CA PHE A 401 14.04 -13.74 13.14
C PHE A 401 13.21 -14.80 12.41
N ASN A 402 12.39 -15.54 13.16
CA ASN A 402 11.42 -16.50 12.64
C ASN A 402 10.01 -16.03 13.00
N GLY A 403 9.22 -15.62 12.02
CA GLY A 403 7.92 -15.00 12.25
C GLY A 403 7.05 -14.95 11.00
N ALA A 404 6.01 -14.12 11.03
CA ALA A 404 4.96 -14.04 9.99
C ALA A 404 4.07 -15.30 9.85
N GLU A 405 4.50 -16.48 10.27
CA GLU A 405 3.67 -17.70 10.37
C GLU A 405 3.93 -18.45 11.68
N ALA A 406 3.26 -19.60 11.87
CA ALA A 406 3.51 -20.43 13.04
C ALA A 406 4.97 -20.91 13.03
N VAL A 407 5.68 -20.63 14.13
CA VAL A 407 7.08 -21.03 14.30
C VAL A 407 7.12 -22.48 14.77
N GLY A 408 7.85 -23.33 14.04
CA GLY A 408 7.97 -24.75 14.34
C GLY A 408 9.09 -25.04 15.34
N PRO A 409 8.82 -25.59 16.54
CA PRO A 409 9.86 -25.97 17.50
C PRO A 409 10.90 -26.93 16.93
N ASP A 410 10.45 -27.92 16.14
CA ASP A 410 11.33 -28.89 15.50
C ASP A 410 12.22 -28.25 14.41
N THR A 411 11.69 -27.28 13.66
CA THR A 411 12.47 -26.48 12.71
C THR A 411 13.62 -25.78 13.42
N LEU A 412 13.35 -25.13 14.55
CA LEU A 412 14.37 -24.41 15.31
C LEU A 412 15.48 -25.34 15.82
N ARG A 413 15.10 -26.50 16.39
CA ARG A 413 16.05 -27.53 16.87
C ARG A 413 16.95 -28.02 15.74
N ARG A 414 16.36 -28.51 14.64
CA ARG A 414 17.11 -29.06 13.50
C ARG A 414 17.99 -28.01 12.83
N PHE A 415 17.53 -26.76 12.74
CA PHE A 415 18.32 -25.67 12.16
C PHE A 415 19.53 -25.32 13.03
N ALA A 416 19.37 -25.25 14.35
CA ALA A 416 20.48 -25.08 15.28
C ALA A 416 21.50 -26.22 15.16
N ASP A 417 21.04 -27.48 15.12
CA ASP A 417 21.90 -28.65 15.04
C ASP A 417 22.67 -28.70 13.70
N ARG A 418 21.98 -28.43 12.58
CA ARG A 418 22.56 -28.51 11.23
C ARG A 418 23.61 -27.44 10.99
N PHE A 419 23.35 -26.20 11.41
CA PHE A 419 24.19 -25.03 11.09
C PHE A 419 25.08 -24.58 12.26
N GLY A 420 24.95 -25.20 13.45
CA GLY A 420 25.84 -24.97 14.59
C GLY A 420 27.32 -25.19 14.28
N PRO A 421 27.73 -26.26 13.55
CA PRO A 421 29.13 -26.48 13.18
C PRO A 421 29.77 -25.36 12.34
N VAL A 422 28.96 -24.59 11.60
CA VAL A 422 29.42 -23.44 10.80
C VAL A 422 29.22 -22.10 11.52
N GLY A 423 29.05 -22.11 12.84
CA GLY A 423 29.10 -20.91 13.69
C GLY A 423 27.74 -20.33 14.11
N LEU A 424 26.61 -20.91 13.69
CA LEU A 424 25.30 -20.46 14.15
C LEU A 424 25.13 -20.74 15.65
N ARG A 425 24.84 -19.71 16.44
CA ARG A 425 24.53 -19.84 17.87
C ARG A 425 23.05 -20.12 18.09
N PRO A 426 22.66 -21.05 18.99
CA PRO A 426 21.25 -21.26 19.33
C PRO A 426 20.53 -19.99 19.79
N GLU A 427 21.23 -19.10 20.50
CA GLU A 427 20.71 -17.82 20.98
C GLU A 427 20.42 -16.80 19.86
N ALA A 428 20.89 -17.07 18.64
CA ALA A 428 20.55 -16.23 17.49
C ALA A 428 19.13 -16.50 16.99
N LEU A 429 18.59 -17.70 17.19
CA LEU A 429 17.23 -18.04 16.75
C LEU A 429 16.20 -17.26 17.57
N ALA A 430 15.41 -16.44 16.89
CA ALA A 430 14.48 -15.51 17.54
C ALA A 430 13.06 -15.66 16.97
N PRO A 431 12.20 -16.48 17.59
CA PRO A 431 10.77 -16.50 17.29
C PRO A 431 10.16 -15.12 17.61
N VAL A 432 9.48 -14.51 16.65
CA VAL A 432 8.89 -13.16 16.79
C VAL A 432 7.44 -13.14 16.32
N TYR A 433 6.66 -12.22 16.88
CA TYR A 433 5.25 -12.04 16.51
C TYR A 433 4.97 -10.59 16.06
N GLY A 434 4.09 -10.48 15.06
CA GLY A 434 3.85 -9.23 14.35
C GLY A 434 2.74 -9.34 13.31
N LEU A 435 2.19 -8.19 12.94
CA LEU A 435 1.11 -8.02 11.97
C LEU A 435 1.11 -6.59 11.40
N ALA A 436 0.61 -6.44 10.18
CA ALA A 436 0.51 -5.14 9.50
C ALA A 436 -0.28 -4.10 10.31
N GLU A 437 -1.31 -4.49 11.06
CA GLU A 437 -2.10 -3.61 11.92
C GLU A 437 -1.30 -2.94 13.05
N ALA A 438 -0.11 -3.46 13.38
CA ALA A 438 0.86 -2.86 14.28
C ALA A 438 2.06 -2.22 13.54
N ALA A 439 1.91 -1.93 12.24
CA ALA A 439 2.97 -1.72 11.25
C ALA A 439 3.71 -3.01 10.88
N VAL A 440 4.47 -3.62 11.81
CA VAL A 440 5.10 -4.93 11.56
C VAL A 440 5.37 -5.71 12.84
N GLY A 441 6.13 -5.16 13.80
CA GLY A 441 6.59 -5.89 14.98
C GLY A 441 5.69 -5.67 16.19
N LEU A 442 5.47 -6.72 16.99
CA LEU A 442 4.66 -6.62 18.21
C LEU A 442 5.30 -7.28 19.44
N ALA A 443 5.91 -8.46 19.28
CA ALA A 443 6.61 -9.15 20.36
C ALA A 443 7.93 -9.78 19.91
N PHE A 444 8.97 -9.61 20.72
CA PHE A 444 10.35 -10.01 20.44
C PHE A 444 11.01 -10.63 21.70
N PRO A 445 11.83 -11.67 21.55
CA PRO A 445 12.56 -12.23 22.68
C PRO A 445 13.71 -11.29 23.10
N PRO A 446 14.07 -11.26 24.40
CA PRO A 446 15.29 -10.59 24.85
C PRO A 446 16.54 -11.10 24.11
N VAL A 447 17.43 -10.18 23.72
CA VAL A 447 18.67 -10.52 23.02
C VAL A 447 19.54 -11.46 23.86
N GLY A 448 20.02 -12.54 23.25
CA GLY A 448 20.89 -13.53 23.88
C GLY A 448 20.15 -14.63 24.65
N ARG A 449 18.81 -14.64 24.62
CA ARG A 449 18.01 -15.74 25.15
C ARG A 449 17.74 -16.77 24.03
N PRO A 450 18.03 -18.07 24.23
CA PRO A 450 17.67 -19.10 23.26
C PRO A 450 16.14 -19.21 23.11
N PRO A 451 15.62 -19.78 22.00
CA PRO A 451 14.20 -20.04 21.83
C PRO A 451 13.60 -20.80 23.01
N ILE A 452 12.48 -20.32 23.53
CA ILE A 452 11.70 -21.04 24.54
C ILE A 452 10.66 -21.88 23.81
N ILE A 453 10.71 -23.19 24.05
CA ILE A 453 9.71 -24.15 23.60
C ILE A 453 8.86 -24.54 24.81
N ASP A 454 7.61 -24.08 24.85
CA ASP A 454 6.67 -24.45 25.91
C ASP A 454 6.07 -25.83 25.58
N ARG A 455 6.22 -26.77 26.52
CA ARG A 455 5.75 -28.15 26.40
C ARG A 455 4.53 -28.32 27.28
N ILE A 456 3.37 -28.50 26.68
CA ILE A 456 2.08 -28.46 27.37
C ILE A 456 1.23 -29.68 27.04
N SER A 457 0.21 -29.95 27.88
CA SER A 457 -0.79 -30.98 27.61
C SER A 457 -1.75 -30.53 26.52
N ARG A 458 -1.76 -31.29 25.42
CA ARG A 458 -2.65 -31.11 24.27
C ARG A 458 -4.11 -31.22 24.69
N ASP A 459 -4.47 -32.25 25.45
CA ASP A 459 -5.85 -32.49 25.87
C ASP A 459 -6.40 -31.32 26.69
N ARG A 460 -5.58 -30.79 27.60
CA ARG A 460 -5.96 -29.68 28.48
C ARG A 460 -6.13 -28.37 27.71
N LEU A 461 -5.28 -28.12 26.71
CA LEU A 461 -5.44 -26.97 25.83
C LEU A 461 -6.72 -27.10 24.97
N VAL A 462 -6.92 -28.26 24.32
CA VAL A 462 -8.03 -28.47 23.38
C VAL A 462 -9.40 -28.51 24.07
N ARG A 463 -9.51 -29.18 25.23
CA ARG A 463 -10.79 -29.32 25.95
C ARG A 463 -11.06 -28.17 26.92
N GLY A 464 -10.00 -27.69 27.58
CA GLY A 464 -10.12 -26.73 28.68
C GLY A 464 -9.63 -25.32 28.35
N GLY A 465 -8.93 -25.12 27.23
CA GLY A 465 -8.27 -23.86 26.91
C GLY A 465 -7.10 -23.52 27.83
N VAL A 466 -6.54 -24.50 28.56
CA VAL A 466 -5.46 -24.28 29.53
C VAL A 466 -4.17 -24.93 29.03
N ALA A 467 -3.13 -24.12 28.88
CA ALA A 467 -1.77 -24.52 28.53
C ALA A 467 -1.03 -25.05 29.76
N GLU A 468 -1.43 -26.24 30.23
CA GLU A 468 -0.84 -26.89 31.40
C GLU A 468 0.57 -27.43 31.06
N PRO A 469 1.64 -26.93 31.71
CA PRO A 469 3.00 -27.37 31.42
C PRO A 469 3.22 -28.82 31.83
N LEU A 470 3.91 -29.57 30.98
CA LEU A 470 4.32 -30.95 31.23
C LEU A 470 5.75 -31.01 31.77
N PRO A 471 6.08 -32.00 32.62
CA PRO A 471 7.43 -32.18 33.12
C PRO A 471 8.42 -32.55 32.00
N ASP A 472 9.69 -32.19 32.22
CA ASP A 472 10.78 -32.54 31.31
C ASP A 472 10.85 -34.07 31.08
N GLY A 473 11.07 -34.47 29.82
CA GLY A 473 11.05 -35.88 29.42
C GLY A 473 9.66 -36.52 29.20
N ALA A 474 8.55 -35.78 29.40
CA ALA A 474 7.23 -36.28 28.99
C ALA A 474 7.23 -36.65 27.49
N ALA A 475 6.71 -37.82 27.14
CA ALA A 475 6.66 -38.33 25.78
C ALA A 475 5.31 -39.00 25.53
N GLY A 476 4.79 -38.88 24.30
CA GLY A 476 3.50 -39.43 23.91
C GLY A 476 2.63 -38.41 23.17
N PRO A 477 1.44 -38.83 22.72
CA PRO A 477 0.56 -38.03 21.86
C PRO A 477 -0.02 -36.79 22.54
N ASP A 478 -0.06 -36.76 23.88
CA ASP A 478 -0.55 -35.61 24.65
C ASP A 478 0.45 -34.45 24.73
N VAL A 479 1.70 -34.63 24.31
CA VAL A 479 2.69 -33.54 24.32
C VAL A 479 2.44 -32.62 23.12
N LEU A 480 2.26 -31.34 23.40
CA LEU A 480 2.25 -30.27 22.41
C LEU A 480 3.40 -29.30 22.69
N GLU A 481 4.24 -29.05 21.68
CA GLU A 481 5.34 -28.10 21.74
C GLU A 481 4.98 -26.84 20.97
N LEU A 482 5.12 -25.67 21.60
CA LEU A 482 4.86 -24.38 20.98
C LEU A 482 6.02 -23.42 21.23
N ALA A 483 6.41 -22.65 20.23
CA ALA A 483 7.46 -21.66 20.39
C ALA A 483 6.90 -20.37 21.01
N ALA A 484 7.57 -19.85 22.04
CA ALA A 484 7.26 -18.54 22.60
C ALA A 484 7.84 -17.44 21.70
N CYS A 485 7.02 -16.46 21.32
CA CYS A 485 7.36 -15.42 20.34
C CYS A 485 7.89 -14.12 20.96
N GLY A 486 8.24 -14.14 22.25
CA GLY A 486 8.82 -12.98 22.92
C GLY A 486 7.82 -12.13 23.72
N GLN A 487 8.33 -11.03 24.24
CA GLN A 487 7.60 -10.07 25.07
C GLN A 487 7.15 -8.86 24.24
N PRO A 488 6.09 -8.14 24.65
CA PRO A 488 5.65 -6.93 23.95
C PRO A 488 6.77 -5.91 23.78
N LEU A 489 6.80 -5.23 22.63
CA LEU A 489 7.72 -4.13 22.37
C LEU A 489 7.52 -2.95 23.38
N PRO A 490 8.54 -2.11 23.63
CA PRO A 490 8.43 -0.93 24.48
C PRO A 490 7.29 -0.01 24.05
N GLY A 491 6.40 0.33 24.99
CA GLY A 491 5.20 1.15 24.70
C GLY A 491 4.02 0.37 24.12
N TYR A 492 4.15 -0.94 23.91
CA TYR A 492 3.07 -1.83 23.49
C TYR A 492 2.61 -2.67 24.68
N ALA A 493 1.34 -3.08 24.64
CA ALA A 493 0.79 -4.06 25.56
C ALA A 493 0.01 -5.12 24.78
N ILE A 494 0.10 -6.35 25.26
CA ILE A 494 -0.64 -7.50 24.74
C ILE A 494 -1.50 -8.05 25.87
N ARG A 495 -2.76 -8.38 25.57
CA ARG A 495 -3.64 -9.11 26.47
C ARG A 495 -4.31 -10.26 25.74
N VAL A 496 -4.71 -11.27 26.51
CA VAL A 496 -5.49 -12.39 26.01
C VAL A 496 -6.88 -12.29 26.61
N VAL A 497 -7.93 -12.38 25.78
CA VAL A 497 -9.32 -12.20 26.22
C VAL A 497 -10.22 -13.37 25.83
N ASP A 498 -11.25 -13.59 26.64
CA ASP A 498 -12.31 -14.55 26.36
C ASP A 498 -13.31 -14.05 25.30
N ARG A 499 -14.40 -14.79 25.07
CA ARG A 499 -15.48 -14.38 24.15
C ARG A 499 -16.25 -13.14 24.60
N ALA A 500 -16.29 -12.86 25.90
CA ALA A 500 -16.96 -11.69 26.47
C ALA A 500 -16.06 -10.44 26.47
N GLY A 501 -14.77 -10.56 26.15
CA GLY A 501 -13.80 -9.47 26.18
C GLY A 501 -13.08 -9.31 27.53
N SER A 502 -13.28 -10.25 28.46
CA SER A 502 -12.61 -10.24 29.77
C SER A 502 -11.19 -10.77 29.62
N THR A 503 -10.23 -10.11 30.26
CA THR A 503 -8.83 -10.57 30.28
C THR A 503 -8.71 -11.90 31.01
N LEU A 504 -7.99 -12.82 30.38
CA LEU A 504 -7.71 -14.15 30.88
C LEU A 504 -6.36 -14.19 31.62
N PRO A 505 -6.21 -15.07 32.64
CA PRO A 505 -4.94 -15.26 33.31
C PRO A 505 -3.92 -15.97 32.39
N ASP A 506 -2.66 -15.92 32.79
CA ASP A 506 -1.57 -16.64 32.15
C ASP A 506 -1.92 -18.12 31.92
N ARG A 507 -1.37 -18.67 30.85
CA ARG A 507 -1.58 -20.05 30.37
C ARG A 507 -3.03 -20.37 30.03
N THR A 508 -3.90 -19.38 29.87
CA THR A 508 -5.26 -19.58 29.36
C THR A 508 -5.37 -19.05 27.93
N GLN A 509 -5.78 -19.91 27.01
CA GLN A 509 -5.94 -19.59 25.60
C GLN A 509 -7.14 -18.66 25.38
N GLY A 510 -6.93 -17.62 24.58
CA GLY A 510 -7.99 -16.71 24.17
C GLY A 510 -7.60 -15.91 22.94
N ARG A 511 -8.39 -14.89 22.61
CA ARG A 511 -8.07 -13.97 21.51
C ARG A 511 -6.99 -13.00 21.94
N ILE A 512 -6.00 -12.80 21.08
CA ILE A 512 -4.92 -11.87 21.31
C ILE A 512 -5.37 -10.47 20.90
N GLN A 513 -5.29 -9.53 21.83
CA GLN A 513 -5.50 -8.12 21.59
C GLN A 513 -4.24 -7.35 21.94
N PHE A 514 -4.00 -6.24 21.24
CA PHE A 514 -2.86 -5.38 21.51
C PHE A 514 -3.22 -3.89 21.49
N THR A 515 -2.38 -3.08 22.10
CA THR A 515 -2.40 -1.62 21.98
C THR A 515 -0.96 -1.12 21.93
N GLY A 516 -0.75 0.05 21.32
CA GLY A 516 0.58 0.64 21.17
C GLY A 516 0.61 1.81 20.19
N PRO A 517 1.73 2.54 20.12
CA PRO A 517 1.84 3.80 19.39
C PRO A 517 1.71 3.67 17.87
N SER A 518 2.04 2.50 17.28
CA SER A 518 1.86 2.22 15.84
C SER A 518 0.57 1.46 15.50
N ALA A 519 -0.36 1.34 16.46
CA ALA A 519 -1.64 0.68 16.21
C ALA A 519 -2.39 1.44 15.12
N THR A 520 -2.69 0.76 14.01
CA THR A 520 -3.29 1.40 12.83
C THR A 520 -4.55 2.18 13.17
N ARG A 521 -4.74 3.32 12.49
CA ARG A 521 -6.00 4.09 12.56
C ARG A 521 -7.18 3.27 12.03
N GLY A 522 -6.94 2.33 11.12
CA GLY A 522 -7.94 1.40 10.62
C GLY A 522 -7.65 0.94 9.19
N TYR A 523 -8.63 0.28 8.60
CA TYR A 523 -8.57 -0.16 7.21
C TYR A 523 -9.09 0.91 6.26
N LEU A 524 -8.39 1.09 5.14
CA LEU A 524 -8.70 2.09 4.12
C LEU A 524 -10.10 1.87 3.54
N ARG A 525 -10.98 2.85 3.76
CA ARG A 525 -12.37 2.86 3.25
C ARG A 525 -13.16 1.60 3.64
N ASN A 526 -12.93 1.08 4.83
CA ASN A 526 -13.63 -0.11 5.34
C ASN A 526 -14.03 0.06 6.81
N ASP A 527 -14.97 0.97 7.05
CA ASP A 527 -15.43 1.36 8.40
C ASP A 527 -16.01 0.19 9.20
N GLU A 528 -16.59 -0.81 8.53
CA GLU A 528 -17.09 -2.02 9.18
C GLU A 528 -15.95 -2.88 9.72
N ALA A 529 -14.93 -3.15 8.91
CA ALA A 529 -13.77 -3.89 9.38
C ALA A 529 -12.98 -3.10 10.43
N THR A 530 -12.87 -1.78 10.29
CA THR A 530 -12.22 -0.90 11.27
C THR A 530 -12.95 -0.91 12.62
N ARG A 531 -14.28 -0.89 12.62
CA ARG A 531 -15.05 -1.02 13.87
C ARG A 531 -14.89 -2.39 14.51
N ARG A 532 -14.84 -3.47 13.72
CA ARG A 532 -14.60 -4.83 14.23
C ARG A 532 -13.19 -5.06 14.75
N LEU A 533 -12.22 -4.30 14.23
CA LEU A 533 -10.83 -4.36 14.67
C LEU A 533 -10.67 -3.82 16.09
N ARG A 534 -11.51 -2.87 16.53
CA ARG A 534 -11.35 -2.15 17.79
C ARG A 534 -12.25 -2.68 18.90
N ASP A 535 -11.67 -2.75 20.09
CA ASP A 535 -12.31 -3.01 21.37
C ASP A 535 -11.81 -1.97 22.39
N GLY A 536 -12.44 -0.78 22.38
CA GLY A 536 -11.91 0.40 23.06
C GLY A 536 -10.54 0.81 22.50
N GLU A 537 -9.54 0.89 23.38
CA GLU A 537 -8.14 1.20 23.04
C GLU A 537 -7.36 -0.01 22.48
N TRP A 538 -7.97 -1.19 22.47
CA TRP A 538 -7.34 -2.44 22.04
C TRP A 538 -7.75 -2.80 20.62
N LEU A 539 -6.82 -3.42 19.89
CA LEU A 539 -7.04 -3.97 18.55
C LEU A 539 -7.04 -5.51 18.63
N ASP A 540 -8.05 -6.14 18.04
CA ASP A 540 -8.13 -7.59 17.90
C ASP A 540 -7.28 -8.07 16.71
N THR A 541 -6.29 -8.91 16.99
CA THR A 541 -5.38 -9.46 15.98
C THR A 541 -6.06 -10.49 15.08
N GLY A 542 -7.16 -11.10 15.54
CA GLY A 542 -7.76 -12.29 14.95
C GLY A 542 -6.98 -13.59 15.22
N ASP A 543 -5.92 -13.53 16.02
CA ASP A 543 -5.08 -14.67 16.41
C ASP A 543 -5.46 -15.18 17.82
N LEU A 544 -5.14 -16.45 18.08
CA LEU A 544 -5.35 -17.15 19.35
C LEU A 544 -4.01 -17.46 20.01
N GLY A 545 -3.94 -17.29 21.32
CA GLY A 545 -2.73 -17.60 22.09
C GLY A 545 -2.95 -17.46 23.58
N TYR A 546 -1.86 -17.62 24.32
CA TYR A 546 -1.79 -17.42 25.77
C TYR A 546 -0.48 -16.73 26.15
N LEU A 547 -0.46 -16.07 27.30
CA LEU A 547 0.75 -15.53 27.90
C LEU A 547 1.37 -16.56 28.85
N ALA A 548 2.68 -16.69 28.84
CA ALA A 548 3.44 -17.48 29.81
C ALA A 548 4.71 -16.73 30.19
N ASP A 549 4.84 -16.37 31.46
CA ASP A 549 6.02 -15.66 32.00
C ASP A 549 6.38 -14.37 31.22
N GLY A 550 5.34 -13.68 30.74
CA GLY A 550 5.44 -12.45 29.94
C GLY A 550 5.66 -12.65 28.44
N ASP A 551 5.95 -13.87 27.99
CA ASP A 551 6.06 -14.19 26.57
C ASP A 551 4.70 -14.58 25.97
N ILE A 552 4.44 -14.14 24.73
CA ILE A 552 3.24 -14.54 23.98
C ILE A 552 3.50 -15.84 23.22
N VAL A 553 2.60 -16.82 23.37
CA VAL A 553 2.63 -18.08 22.63
C VAL A 553 1.43 -18.14 21.68
N ILE A 554 1.70 -18.29 20.38
CA ILE A 554 0.66 -18.32 19.34
C ILE A 554 0.20 -19.75 19.11
N THR A 555 -1.11 -19.96 19.16
CA THR A 555 -1.75 -21.28 19.00
C THR A 555 -2.54 -21.42 17.70
N GLY A 556 -2.93 -20.31 17.06
CA GLY A 556 -3.63 -20.34 15.78
C GLY A 556 -4.39 -19.08 15.45
N ARG A 557 -5.36 -19.18 14.54
CA ARG A 557 -6.25 -18.09 14.12
C ARG A 557 -7.70 -18.41 14.43
N VAL A 558 -8.45 -17.41 14.90
CA VAL A 558 -9.87 -17.57 15.29
C VAL A 558 -10.71 -18.13 14.14
N LYS A 559 -10.47 -17.66 12.91
CA LYS A 559 -11.24 -18.05 11.72
C LYS A 559 -10.78 -19.35 11.08
N ASP A 560 -9.63 -19.86 11.52
CA ASP A 560 -9.10 -21.12 11.02
C ASP A 560 -9.47 -22.26 11.98
N LEU A 561 -9.99 -21.99 13.19
CA LEU A 561 -10.37 -23.02 14.15
C LEU A 561 -11.55 -23.86 13.64
N ILE A 562 -11.40 -25.18 13.63
CA ILE A 562 -12.47 -26.12 13.24
C ILE A 562 -13.21 -26.55 14.50
N ILE A 563 -14.53 -26.36 14.55
CA ILE A 563 -15.34 -26.69 15.73
C ILE A 563 -16.17 -27.95 15.44
N ARG A 564 -15.68 -29.12 15.89
CA ARG A 564 -16.31 -30.42 15.65
C ARG A 564 -16.62 -31.13 16.97
N ALA A 565 -17.87 -31.56 17.15
CA ALA A 565 -18.34 -32.28 18.34
C ALA A 565 -17.97 -31.61 19.70
N GLY A 566 -17.97 -30.27 19.76
CA GLY A 566 -17.61 -29.52 20.97
C GLY A 566 -16.11 -29.39 21.24
N ARG A 567 -15.25 -29.84 20.31
CA ARG A 567 -13.79 -29.68 20.36
C ARG A 567 -13.32 -28.62 19.37
N ASN A 568 -12.30 -27.87 19.77
CA ASN A 568 -11.61 -26.91 18.92
C ASN A 568 -10.39 -27.59 18.30
N LEU A 569 -10.44 -27.89 17.01
CA LEU A 569 -9.34 -28.51 16.27
C LEU A 569 -8.55 -27.42 15.54
N HIS A 570 -7.23 -27.47 15.67
CA HIS A 570 -6.30 -26.58 14.98
C HIS A 570 -5.92 -27.21 13.63
N PRO A 571 -6.30 -26.62 12.48
CA PRO A 571 -5.98 -27.19 11.16
C PRO A 571 -4.50 -27.41 10.95
N GLN A 572 -3.65 -26.54 11.50
CA GLN A 572 -2.22 -26.52 11.26
C GLN A 572 -1.55 -27.84 11.66
N GLU A 573 -1.98 -28.42 12.78
CA GLU A 573 -1.45 -29.69 13.27
C GLU A 573 -1.86 -30.85 12.36
N LEU A 574 -3.14 -30.86 11.98
CA LEU A 574 -3.66 -31.86 11.05
C LEU A 574 -2.98 -31.74 9.69
N GLU A 575 -2.77 -30.52 9.20
CA GLU A 575 -2.07 -30.24 7.95
C GLU A 575 -0.60 -30.65 7.99
N GLN A 576 0.06 -30.48 9.14
CA GLN A 576 1.45 -30.87 9.34
C GLN A 576 1.61 -32.40 9.34
N VAL A 577 0.75 -33.10 10.08
CA VAL A 577 0.83 -34.56 10.22
C VAL A 577 0.33 -35.25 8.95
N VAL A 578 -0.76 -34.78 8.34
CA VAL A 578 -1.20 -35.25 7.01
C VAL A 578 -0.16 -34.92 5.95
N GLY A 579 0.52 -33.78 6.07
CA GLY A 579 1.61 -33.40 5.17
C GLY A 579 2.85 -34.29 5.29
N ALA A 580 2.96 -35.11 6.32
CA ALA A 580 4.02 -36.10 6.52
C ALA A 580 3.65 -37.51 6.04
N VAL A 581 2.41 -37.74 5.56
CA VAL A 581 1.98 -39.01 4.98
C VAL A 581 2.66 -39.22 3.62
N ASP A 582 3.23 -40.41 3.40
CA ASP A 582 3.87 -40.77 2.14
C ASP A 582 2.90 -40.62 0.95
N GLY A 583 3.33 -39.91 -0.09
CA GLY A 583 2.51 -39.57 -1.25
C GLY A 583 1.68 -38.28 -1.11
N VAL A 584 1.64 -37.66 0.07
CA VAL A 584 1.06 -36.32 0.29
C VAL A 584 2.13 -35.24 0.16
N ARG A 585 1.79 -34.12 -0.48
CA ARG A 585 2.71 -32.98 -0.62
C ARG A 585 2.75 -32.15 0.67
N ALA A 586 3.88 -32.18 1.37
CA ALA A 586 4.11 -31.38 2.57
C ALA A 586 3.85 -29.88 2.35
N GLY A 587 3.08 -29.27 3.26
CA GLY A 587 2.67 -27.86 3.15
C GLY A 587 1.67 -27.57 2.03
N CYS A 588 1.08 -28.58 1.39
CA CYS A 588 -0.02 -28.47 0.42
C CYS A 588 -1.29 -29.20 0.90
N VAL A 589 -1.53 -29.17 2.20
CA VAL A 589 -2.71 -29.74 2.84
C VAL A 589 -3.53 -28.60 3.41
N ALA A 590 -4.85 -28.62 3.22
CA ALA A 590 -5.76 -27.67 3.86
C ALA A 590 -6.83 -28.46 4.63
N ALA A 591 -6.89 -28.23 5.93
CA ALA A 591 -7.96 -28.74 6.78
C ALA A 591 -8.93 -27.61 7.13
N PHE A 592 -10.23 -27.87 7.05
CA PHE A 592 -11.26 -26.88 7.39
C PHE A 592 -12.58 -27.54 7.80
N GLY A 593 -13.39 -26.79 8.55
CA GLY A 593 -14.74 -27.15 8.93
C GLY A 593 -15.76 -26.73 7.88
N VAL A 594 -16.75 -27.56 7.61
CA VAL A 594 -17.92 -27.23 6.79
C VAL A 594 -19.17 -27.40 7.64
N GLY A 595 -19.93 -26.33 7.84
CA GLY A 595 -21.12 -26.35 8.71
C GLY A 595 -22.14 -27.41 8.29
N ASP A 596 -22.60 -28.21 9.26
CA ASP A 596 -23.68 -29.19 9.11
C ASP A 596 -24.91 -28.71 9.90
N ALA A 597 -25.90 -28.19 9.17
CA ALA A 597 -27.11 -27.60 9.75
C ALA A 597 -28.00 -28.62 10.49
N GLU A 598 -27.84 -29.92 10.24
CA GLU A 598 -28.58 -30.99 10.92
C GLU A 598 -27.91 -31.42 12.23
N ARG A 599 -26.58 -31.29 12.34
CA ARG A 599 -25.79 -31.75 13.50
C ARG A 599 -25.35 -30.64 14.45
N GLY A 600 -25.50 -29.37 14.08
CA GLY A 600 -25.09 -28.22 14.91
C GLY A 600 -23.58 -28.14 15.17
N THR A 601 -22.76 -28.85 14.38
CA THR A 601 -21.29 -28.91 14.45
C THR A 601 -20.70 -28.91 13.04
N GLU A 602 -19.39 -28.70 12.89
CA GLU A 602 -18.73 -28.71 11.58
C GLU A 602 -18.27 -30.12 11.17
N ARG A 603 -18.41 -30.46 9.89
CA ARG A 603 -17.74 -31.61 9.27
C ARG A 603 -16.28 -31.25 8.98
N LEU A 604 -15.36 -32.11 9.38
CA LEU A 604 -13.93 -31.99 9.12
C LEU A 604 -13.61 -32.47 7.70
N VAL A 605 -13.18 -31.56 6.84
CA VAL A 605 -12.74 -31.86 5.47
C VAL A 605 -11.23 -31.64 5.37
N VAL A 606 -10.52 -32.63 4.84
CA VAL A 606 -9.10 -32.56 4.54
C VAL A 606 -8.91 -32.60 3.02
N VAL A 607 -8.36 -31.53 2.47
CA VAL A 607 -7.96 -31.47 1.06
C VAL A 607 -6.44 -31.58 1.01
N ALA A 608 -5.93 -32.63 0.38
CA ALA A 608 -4.49 -32.90 0.29
C ALA A 608 -4.07 -33.01 -1.17
N GLU A 609 -3.03 -32.26 -1.56
CA GLU A 609 -2.42 -32.45 -2.86
C GLU A 609 -1.60 -33.74 -2.88
N THR A 610 -1.84 -34.59 -3.86
CA THR A 610 -1.03 -35.77 -4.16
C THR A 610 -0.68 -35.82 -5.64
N ARG A 611 0.46 -36.44 -5.95
CA ARG A 611 0.86 -36.75 -7.33
C ARG A 611 0.33 -38.11 -7.80
N GLU A 612 -0.21 -38.91 -6.88
CA GLU A 612 -0.70 -40.25 -7.20
C GLU A 612 -2.03 -40.21 -7.96
N THR A 613 -2.04 -40.91 -9.09
CA THR A 613 -3.20 -41.08 -9.97
C THR A 613 -3.76 -42.50 -9.93
N ASP A 614 -2.97 -43.49 -9.49
CA ASP A 614 -3.42 -44.86 -9.30
C ASP A 614 -4.49 -44.96 -8.18
N PRO A 615 -5.67 -45.53 -8.45
CA PRO A 615 -6.72 -45.70 -7.45
C PRO A 615 -6.27 -46.47 -6.20
N VAL A 616 -5.39 -47.46 -6.33
CA VAL A 616 -4.92 -48.28 -5.19
C VAL A 616 -3.97 -47.47 -4.30
N ALA A 617 -2.99 -46.79 -4.90
CA ALA A 617 -2.10 -45.87 -4.17
C ALA A 617 -2.86 -44.71 -3.50
N ARG A 618 -3.88 -44.15 -4.17
CA ARG A 618 -4.73 -43.09 -3.61
C ARG A 618 -5.55 -43.58 -2.41
N GLU A 619 -6.01 -44.83 -2.43
CA GLU A 619 -6.70 -45.41 -1.27
C GLU A 619 -5.74 -45.66 -0.12
N ALA A 620 -4.50 -46.10 -0.40
CA ALA A 620 -3.45 -46.22 0.61
C ALA A 620 -3.12 -44.86 1.26
N ILE A 621 -3.00 -43.80 0.45
CA ILE A 621 -2.85 -42.43 0.96
C ILE A 621 -4.05 -42.04 1.81
N ARG A 622 -5.28 -42.29 1.34
CA ARG A 622 -6.50 -41.96 2.08
C ARG A 622 -6.52 -42.66 3.44
N SER A 623 -6.13 -43.93 3.50
CA SER A 623 -5.96 -44.69 4.74
C SER A 623 -4.88 -44.06 5.63
N GLY A 624 -3.71 -43.74 5.07
CA GLY A 624 -2.63 -43.08 5.82
C GLY A 624 -3.03 -41.72 6.37
N ILE A 625 -3.85 -40.95 5.65
CA ILE A 625 -4.43 -39.69 6.13
C ILE A 625 -5.44 -39.94 7.25
N VAL A 626 -6.26 -40.99 7.16
CA VAL A 626 -7.18 -41.38 8.24
C VAL A 626 -6.38 -41.74 9.50
N ASP A 627 -5.36 -42.59 9.37
CA ASP A 627 -4.53 -43.03 10.50
C ASP A 627 -3.80 -41.83 11.13
N ALA A 628 -3.14 -41.02 10.31
CA ALA A 628 -2.44 -39.80 10.73
C ALA A 628 -3.39 -38.78 11.39
N ALA A 629 -4.63 -38.66 10.90
CA ALA A 629 -5.63 -37.80 11.51
C ALA A 629 -6.18 -38.37 12.82
N VAL A 630 -6.46 -39.68 12.89
CA VAL A 630 -6.93 -40.33 14.12
C VAL A 630 -5.86 -40.25 15.22
N ASP A 631 -4.59 -40.38 14.87
CA ASP A 631 -3.49 -40.25 15.83
C ASP A 631 -3.38 -38.84 16.45
N VAL A 632 -3.84 -37.80 15.74
CA VAL A 632 -3.68 -36.39 16.16
C VAL A 632 -4.96 -35.78 16.72
N VAL A 633 -6.10 -36.05 16.08
CA VAL A 633 -7.41 -35.48 16.41
C VAL A 633 -8.41 -36.51 16.93
N GLU A 634 -7.95 -37.76 17.19
CA GLU A 634 -8.71 -38.91 17.73
C GLU A 634 -9.97 -39.28 16.94
N THR A 635 -10.13 -38.69 15.75
CA THR A 635 -11.32 -38.81 14.92
C THR A 635 -10.93 -38.77 13.46
N PRO A 636 -11.49 -39.65 12.61
CA PRO A 636 -11.22 -39.58 11.18
C PRO A 636 -11.85 -38.29 10.60
N PRO A 637 -11.23 -37.70 9.55
CA PRO A 637 -11.89 -36.67 8.76
C PRO A 637 -13.21 -37.20 8.21
N ASP A 638 -14.25 -36.36 8.19
CA ASP A 638 -15.54 -36.73 7.57
C ASP A 638 -15.37 -36.90 6.06
N GLU A 639 -14.41 -36.17 5.47
CA GLU A 639 -14.10 -36.27 4.06
C GLU A 639 -12.62 -35.99 3.77
N ILE A 640 -12.05 -36.79 2.87
CA ILE A 640 -10.68 -36.63 2.37
C ILE A 640 -10.75 -36.45 0.86
N VAL A 641 -10.34 -35.29 0.38
CA VAL A 641 -10.32 -34.97 -1.05
C VAL A 641 -8.87 -34.91 -1.51
N LEU A 642 -8.46 -35.95 -2.23
CA LEU A 642 -7.15 -36.00 -2.87
C LEU A 642 -7.21 -35.25 -4.19
N VAL A 643 -6.50 -34.13 -4.29
CA VAL A 643 -6.51 -33.25 -5.47
C VAL A 643 -5.16 -33.24 -6.16
N GLY A 644 -5.15 -32.84 -7.43
CA GLY A 644 -3.92 -32.66 -8.18
C GLY A 644 -3.04 -31.51 -7.63
N PRO A 645 -1.73 -31.50 -7.96
CA PRO A 645 -0.82 -30.42 -7.57
C PRO A 645 -1.29 -29.04 -8.04
N GLY A 646 -1.16 -28.03 -7.19
CA GLY A 646 -1.56 -26.65 -7.50
C GLY A 646 -3.05 -26.35 -7.32
N THR A 647 -3.86 -27.31 -6.86
CA THR A 647 -5.26 -27.08 -6.54
C THR A 647 -5.45 -26.32 -5.23
N VAL A 648 -4.57 -26.51 -4.23
CA VAL A 648 -4.65 -25.82 -2.93
C VAL A 648 -3.99 -24.44 -3.04
N PRO A 649 -4.76 -23.34 -2.97
CA PRO A 649 -4.24 -21.99 -3.14
C PRO A 649 -3.32 -21.57 -1.97
N LYS A 650 -2.21 -20.90 -2.32
CA LYS A 650 -1.26 -20.29 -1.38
C LYS A 650 -1.13 -18.78 -1.63
N THR A 651 -0.67 -18.03 -0.64
CA THR A 651 -0.24 -16.63 -0.81
C THR A 651 1.13 -16.59 -1.50
N SER A 652 1.54 -15.41 -1.98
CA SER A 652 2.90 -15.18 -2.51
C SER A 652 4.01 -15.39 -1.45
N SER A 653 3.66 -15.34 -0.16
CA SER A 653 4.53 -15.71 0.97
C SER A 653 4.49 -17.20 1.35
N GLY A 654 3.81 -18.04 0.58
CA GLY A 654 3.73 -19.48 0.83
C GLY A 654 2.64 -19.94 1.80
N LYS A 655 1.90 -19.02 2.44
CA LYS A 655 0.84 -19.35 3.41
C LYS A 655 -0.36 -20.01 2.74
N LEU A 656 -0.89 -21.07 3.34
CA LEU A 656 -2.11 -21.75 2.89
C LEU A 656 -3.34 -20.82 2.96
N ARG A 657 -4.14 -20.79 1.89
CA ARG A 657 -5.42 -20.04 1.84
C ARG A 657 -6.59 -20.96 2.17
N ARG A 658 -6.67 -21.48 3.40
CA ARG A 658 -7.68 -22.45 3.87
C ARG A 658 -9.12 -22.05 3.50
N ALA A 659 -9.50 -20.81 3.78
CA ALA A 659 -10.84 -20.30 3.48
C ALA A 659 -11.18 -20.31 1.98
N GLU A 660 -10.19 -20.09 1.10
CA GLU A 660 -10.41 -20.20 -0.35
C GLU A 660 -10.54 -21.67 -0.77
N THR A 661 -9.73 -22.57 -0.21
CA THR A 661 -9.87 -24.01 -0.44
C THR A 661 -11.25 -24.51 0.01
N ALA A 662 -11.69 -24.09 1.20
CA ALA A 662 -13.01 -24.39 1.74
C ALA A 662 -14.13 -23.91 0.82
N ARG A 663 -14.03 -22.66 0.33
CA ARG A 663 -15.01 -22.11 -0.63
C ARG A 663 -15.03 -22.90 -1.94
N ARG A 664 -13.86 -23.21 -2.51
CA ARG A 664 -13.77 -24.00 -3.75
C ARG A 664 -14.33 -25.41 -3.59
N TYR A 665 -14.13 -26.02 -2.43
CA TYR A 665 -14.76 -27.28 -2.06
C TYR A 665 -16.30 -27.15 -2.03
N THR A 666 -16.84 -26.17 -1.30
CA THR A 666 -18.29 -25.95 -1.18
C THR A 666 -18.94 -25.62 -2.53
N ASP A 667 -18.25 -24.89 -3.39
CA ASP A 667 -18.73 -24.51 -4.73
C ASP A 667 -18.57 -25.64 -5.77
N GLY A 668 -17.97 -26.79 -5.41
CA GLY A 668 -17.72 -27.91 -6.33
C GLY A 668 -16.67 -27.61 -7.40
N LEU A 669 -15.72 -26.73 -7.10
CA LEU A 669 -14.72 -26.18 -8.03
C LEU A 669 -13.31 -26.76 -7.86
N LEU A 670 -13.10 -27.75 -6.99
CA LEU A 670 -11.76 -28.31 -6.71
C LEU A 670 -11.12 -28.99 -7.93
N ASP A 671 -11.92 -29.64 -8.79
CA ASP A 671 -11.42 -30.40 -9.96
C ASP A 671 -11.50 -29.63 -11.28
N GLN A 672 -11.84 -28.33 -11.27
CA GLN A 672 -11.93 -27.58 -12.52
C GLN A 672 -10.53 -27.17 -13.03
N PRO A 673 -10.16 -27.51 -14.27
CA PRO A 673 -8.89 -27.10 -14.83
C PRO A 673 -8.82 -25.57 -14.90
N VAL A 674 -7.70 -25.01 -14.46
CA VAL A 674 -7.40 -23.58 -14.59
C VAL A 674 -7.42 -23.25 -16.09
N ARG A 675 -8.43 -22.46 -16.53
CA ARG A 675 -8.63 -22.16 -17.95
C ARG A 675 -7.42 -21.42 -18.52
N ALA A 676 -7.08 -21.66 -19.79
CA ALA A 676 -5.93 -21.02 -20.46
C ALA A 676 -5.91 -19.48 -20.29
N ALA A 677 -4.73 -18.93 -20.00
CA ALA A 677 -4.52 -17.52 -19.66
C ALA A 677 -5.09 -16.53 -20.68
N TRP A 678 -5.01 -16.86 -21.97
CA TRP A 678 -5.54 -16.02 -23.06
C TRP A 678 -7.08 -15.91 -23.04
N VAL A 679 -7.79 -16.97 -22.63
CA VAL A 679 -9.27 -16.96 -22.49
C VAL A 679 -9.68 -16.09 -21.31
N GLN A 680 -8.89 -16.11 -20.22
CA GLN A 680 -9.11 -15.27 -19.04
C GLN A 680 -8.87 -13.79 -19.37
N LEU A 681 -7.77 -13.48 -20.08
CA LEU A 681 -7.45 -12.13 -20.57
C LEU A 681 -8.50 -11.60 -21.54
N ALA A 682 -8.99 -12.43 -22.47
CA ALA A 682 -10.04 -12.05 -23.41
C ALA A 682 -11.38 -11.73 -22.70
N ARG A 683 -11.79 -12.54 -21.72
CA ARG A 683 -12.97 -12.27 -20.89
C ARG A 683 -12.83 -11.01 -20.03
N PHE A 684 -11.64 -10.78 -19.46
CA PHE A 684 -11.36 -9.57 -18.69
C PHE A 684 -11.44 -8.33 -19.60
N GLY A 685 -10.80 -8.36 -20.77
CA GLY A 685 -10.88 -7.31 -21.78
C GLY A 685 -12.31 -7.02 -22.25
N TRP A 686 -13.13 -8.04 -22.49
CA TRP A 686 -14.54 -7.86 -22.83
C TRP A 686 -15.39 -7.30 -21.67
N GLY A 687 -15.05 -7.60 -20.42
CA GLY A 687 -15.69 -7.01 -19.23
C GLY A 687 -15.35 -5.53 -18.99
N GLY A 688 -14.26 -5.03 -19.60
CA GLY A 688 -13.80 -3.64 -19.51
C GLY A 688 -14.42 -2.71 -20.55
N LEU A 689 -14.80 -3.25 -21.71
CA LEU A 689 -15.40 -2.49 -22.82
C LEU A 689 -16.59 -1.61 -22.41
N PRO A 690 -17.59 -2.10 -21.64
CA PRO A 690 -18.74 -1.29 -21.24
C PRO A 690 -18.39 -0.13 -20.29
N ARG A 691 -17.25 -0.19 -19.58
CA ARG A 691 -16.76 0.87 -18.67
C ARG A 691 -15.82 1.84 -19.39
N ALA A 692 -14.94 1.35 -20.25
CA ALA A 692 -14.09 2.17 -21.10
C ALA A 692 -14.92 3.04 -22.06
N VAL A 693 -15.97 2.46 -22.66
CA VAL A 693 -16.92 3.22 -23.51
C VAL A 693 -17.69 4.24 -22.68
N ARG A 694 -18.13 3.92 -21.46
CA ARG A 694 -18.78 4.90 -20.57
C ARG A 694 -17.84 6.02 -20.15
N GLY A 695 -16.57 5.74 -19.89
CA GLY A 695 -15.54 6.74 -19.57
C GLY A 695 -15.21 7.64 -20.77
N LEU A 696 -15.11 7.06 -21.98
CA LEU A 696 -14.93 7.81 -23.22
C LEU A 696 -16.15 8.69 -23.52
N VAL A 697 -17.37 8.16 -23.36
CA VAL A 697 -18.64 8.90 -23.52
C VAL A 697 -18.77 10.01 -22.47
N ALA A 698 -18.36 9.77 -21.23
CA ALA A 698 -18.36 10.80 -20.18
C ALA A 698 -17.36 11.92 -20.51
N ARG A 699 -16.13 11.58 -20.94
CA ARG A 699 -15.12 12.56 -21.37
C ARG A 699 -15.54 13.33 -22.63
N LEU A 700 -16.13 12.65 -23.62
CA LEU A 700 -16.73 13.29 -24.80
C LEU A 700 -17.87 14.23 -24.41
N ARG A 701 -18.73 13.82 -23.48
CA ARG A 701 -19.84 14.63 -23.01
C ARG A 701 -19.36 15.87 -22.24
N GLU A 702 -18.30 15.72 -21.43
CA GLU A 702 -17.66 16.84 -20.73
C GLU A 702 -16.97 17.80 -21.68
N THR A 703 -16.22 17.31 -22.67
CA THR A 703 -15.55 18.17 -23.66
C THR A 703 -16.53 18.87 -24.59
N LEU A 704 -17.57 18.17 -25.07
CA LEU A 704 -18.66 18.77 -25.85
C LEU A 704 -19.42 19.82 -25.05
N HIS A 705 -19.71 19.56 -23.78
CA HIS A 705 -20.36 20.53 -22.91
C HIS A 705 -19.48 21.75 -22.64
N ALA A 706 -18.19 21.56 -22.37
CA ALA A 706 -17.25 22.66 -22.18
C ALA A 706 -17.02 23.48 -23.46
N ALA A 707 -17.07 22.85 -24.64
CA ALA A 707 -17.04 23.54 -25.93
C ALA A 707 -18.31 24.36 -26.15
N TRP A 708 -19.48 23.78 -25.86
CA TRP A 708 -20.77 24.45 -25.96
C TRP A 708 -20.89 25.63 -24.99
N ALA A 709 -20.50 25.45 -23.72
CA ALA A 709 -20.52 26.51 -22.72
C ALA A 709 -19.58 27.67 -23.11
N ARG A 710 -18.39 27.38 -23.65
CA ARG A 710 -17.48 28.41 -24.17
C ARG A 710 -18.07 29.18 -25.35
N LEU A 711 -18.66 28.49 -26.32
CA LEU A 711 -19.34 29.12 -27.46
C LEU A 711 -20.51 30.01 -26.99
N LEU A 712 -21.29 29.54 -26.02
CA LEU A 712 -22.39 30.29 -25.43
C LEU A 712 -21.91 31.52 -24.66
N VAL A 713 -20.86 31.40 -23.84
CA VAL A 713 -20.28 32.53 -23.10
C VAL A 713 -19.73 33.58 -24.06
N VAL A 714 -18.95 33.19 -25.07
CA VAL A 714 -18.40 34.15 -26.04
C VAL A 714 -19.52 34.83 -26.85
N SER A 715 -20.49 34.05 -27.35
CA SER A 715 -21.60 34.60 -28.14
C SER A 715 -22.56 35.49 -27.36
N VAL A 716 -22.59 35.41 -26.02
CA VAL A 716 -23.47 36.24 -25.18
C VAL A 716 -22.71 37.38 -24.51
N VAL A 717 -21.54 37.12 -23.94
CA VAL A 717 -20.75 38.11 -23.17
C VAL A 717 -20.17 39.19 -24.06
N VAL A 718 -19.71 38.87 -25.28
CA VAL A 718 -19.16 39.86 -26.22
C VAL A 718 -20.23 40.88 -26.65
N PRO A 719 -21.41 40.48 -27.18
CA PRO A 719 -22.46 41.44 -27.47
C PRO A 719 -23.01 42.14 -26.23
N LEU A 720 -23.07 41.48 -25.06
CA LEU A 720 -23.44 42.14 -23.81
C LEU A 720 -22.46 43.27 -23.44
N ALA A 721 -21.15 43.04 -23.57
CA ALA A 721 -20.13 44.05 -23.33
C ALA A 721 -20.31 45.26 -24.25
N VAL A 722 -20.56 45.03 -25.55
CA VAL A 722 -20.85 46.10 -26.52
C VAL A 722 -22.12 46.88 -26.12
N MET A 723 -23.20 46.19 -25.75
CA MET A 723 -24.44 46.83 -25.32
C MET A 723 -24.28 47.65 -24.03
N VAL A 724 -23.49 47.18 -23.07
CA VAL A 724 -23.15 47.93 -21.85
C VAL A 724 -22.41 49.23 -22.17
N VAL A 725 -21.56 49.22 -23.22
CA VAL A 725 -20.86 50.41 -23.70
C VAL A 725 -21.82 51.41 -24.35
N LEU A 726 -22.75 50.92 -25.18
CA LEU A 726 -23.68 51.76 -25.96
C LEU A 726 -24.84 52.32 -25.14
N LEU A 727 -25.31 51.60 -24.11
CA LEU A 727 -26.48 52.02 -23.33
C LEU A 727 -26.21 53.23 -22.43
N PRO A 728 -27.07 54.26 -22.46
CA PRO A 728 -27.02 55.37 -21.51
C PRO A 728 -27.64 54.96 -20.16
N GLY A 729 -27.03 55.41 -19.07
CA GLY A 729 -27.56 55.24 -17.72
C GLY A 729 -27.20 53.92 -17.02
N HIS A 730 -26.75 54.04 -15.77
CA HIS A 730 -26.26 52.93 -14.93
C HIS A 730 -27.33 51.84 -14.66
N ARG A 731 -28.59 52.26 -14.45
CA ARG A 731 -29.73 51.36 -14.19
C ARG A 731 -30.05 50.44 -15.37
N LEU A 732 -29.98 50.96 -16.59
CA LEU A 732 -30.28 50.20 -17.81
C LEU A 732 -29.21 49.14 -18.08
N ARG A 733 -27.94 49.48 -17.83
CA ARG A 733 -26.80 48.55 -17.94
C ARG A 733 -26.95 47.36 -17.00
N TRP A 734 -27.20 47.60 -15.71
CA TRP A 734 -27.35 46.52 -14.74
C TRP A 734 -28.63 45.69 -14.93
N ARG A 735 -29.74 46.30 -15.37
CA ARG A 735 -30.95 45.55 -15.76
C ARG A 735 -30.70 44.62 -16.94
N LEU A 736 -29.94 45.07 -17.94
CA LEU A 736 -29.56 44.24 -19.09
C LEU A 736 -28.63 43.11 -18.65
N VAL A 737 -27.52 43.43 -17.96
CA VAL A 737 -26.55 42.45 -17.46
C VAL A 737 -27.23 41.37 -16.64
N ARG A 738 -28.11 41.75 -15.69
CA ARG A 738 -28.82 40.78 -14.87
C ARG A 738 -29.75 39.87 -15.67
N ARG A 739 -30.54 40.42 -16.59
CA ARG A 739 -31.45 39.61 -17.44
C ARG A 739 -30.67 38.62 -18.29
N VAL A 740 -29.56 39.06 -18.88
CA VAL A 740 -28.70 38.21 -19.70
C VAL A 740 -28.01 37.15 -18.86
N LEU A 741 -27.48 37.48 -17.67
CA LEU A 741 -26.86 36.50 -16.78
C LEU A 741 -27.87 35.49 -16.22
N ARG A 742 -29.08 35.92 -15.80
CA ARG A 742 -30.15 35.01 -15.34
C ARG A 742 -30.63 34.05 -16.43
N ALA A 743 -30.54 34.42 -17.70
CA ALA A 743 -30.83 33.53 -18.82
C ALA A 743 -29.62 32.62 -19.16
N LEU A 744 -28.40 33.15 -19.10
CA LEU A 744 -27.17 32.44 -19.45
C LEU A 744 -26.84 31.30 -18.47
N VAL A 745 -27.02 31.54 -17.18
CA VAL A 745 -26.64 30.59 -16.11
C VAL A 745 -27.38 29.23 -16.16
N PRO A 746 -28.72 29.17 -16.30
CA PRO A 746 -29.41 27.89 -16.45
C PRO A 746 -29.08 27.23 -17.80
N LEU A 747 -28.85 28.02 -18.86
CA LEU A 747 -28.40 27.48 -20.14
C LEU A 747 -27.05 26.80 -19.96
N MET A 748 -26.06 27.39 -19.30
CA MET A 748 -24.76 26.76 -19.03
C MET A 748 -24.83 25.44 -18.23
N GLY A 749 -25.99 25.03 -17.71
CA GLY A 749 -26.15 23.81 -16.92
C GLY A 749 -25.64 23.98 -15.49
N THR A 750 -25.64 25.22 -15.01
CA THR A 750 -25.13 25.61 -13.69
C THR A 750 -26.18 26.40 -12.92
N PRO A 751 -27.30 25.78 -12.49
CA PRO A 751 -28.36 26.52 -11.79
C PRO A 751 -27.80 27.20 -10.54
N ILE A 752 -28.31 28.41 -10.24
CA ILE A 752 -28.04 29.11 -8.99
C ILE A 752 -29.21 28.85 -8.05
N GLU A 753 -28.91 28.26 -6.91
CA GLU A 753 -29.82 28.13 -5.78
C GLU A 753 -29.37 29.13 -4.71
N ALA A 754 -30.32 29.84 -4.12
CA ALA A 754 -30.04 30.84 -3.11
C ALA A 754 -30.97 30.66 -1.92
N ASP A 755 -30.37 30.46 -0.75
CA ASP A 755 -31.03 30.24 0.52
C ASP A 755 -30.55 31.30 1.53
N GLY A 756 -31.29 31.45 2.63
CA GLY A 756 -30.93 32.37 3.72
C GLY A 756 -31.79 33.64 3.81
N ALA A 757 -31.23 34.70 4.38
CA ALA A 757 -31.95 35.92 4.72
C ALA A 757 -32.26 36.80 3.49
N ALA A 758 -33.34 37.58 3.58
CA ALA A 758 -33.65 38.58 2.56
C ALA A 758 -32.60 39.70 2.51
N LEU A 759 -32.19 40.10 1.31
CA LEU A 759 -31.26 41.22 1.12
C LEU A 759 -31.93 42.55 1.54
N PRO A 760 -31.25 43.41 2.32
CA PRO A 760 -31.75 44.73 2.66
C PRO A 760 -31.74 45.63 1.42
N ALA A 761 -32.60 46.65 1.39
CA ALA A 761 -32.53 47.66 0.33
C ALA A 761 -31.16 48.37 0.35
N PRO A 762 -30.58 48.74 -0.81
CA PRO A 762 -29.38 49.58 -0.85
C PRO A 762 -29.61 50.91 -0.09
N PRO A 763 -28.56 51.48 0.54
CA PRO A 763 -27.16 51.08 0.46
C PRO A 763 -26.80 49.97 1.47
N ALA A 764 -26.05 48.96 1.02
CA ALA A 764 -25.49 47.92 1.88
C ALA A 764 -24.16 47.39 1.31
N VAL A 765 -23.30 46.88 2.18
CA VAL A 765 -22.02 46.27 1.79
C VAL A 765 -22.19 44.75 1.76
N ILE A 766 -21.88 44.14 0.62
CA ILE A 766 -21.92 42.70 0.43
C ILE A 766 -20.49 42.17 0.48
N VAL A 767 -20.25 41.15 1.30
CA VAL A 767 -18.97 40.45 1.37
C VAL A 767 -19.18 38.97 1.09
N ALA A 768 -18.36 38.39 0.23
CA ALA A 768 -18.48 36.98 -0.14
C ALA A 768 -17.12 36.32 -0.24
N ASN A 769 -17.04 34.99 -0.07
CA ASN A 769 -15.81 34.26 -0.42
C ASN A 769 -15.52 34.38 -1.93
N HIS A 770 -14.26 34.17 -2.30
CA HIS A 770 -13.83 34.27 -3.70
C HIS A 770 -13.00 33.04 -4.09
N ALA A 771 -13.69 32.06 -4.68
CA ALA A 771 -13.15 30.75 -5.03
C ALA A 771 -13.13 30.51 -6.54
N SER A 772 -13.82 31.34 -7.35
CA SER A 772 -13.87 31.24 -8.80
C SER A 772 -14.10 32.59 -9.50
N TRP A 773 -13.70 32.69 -10.77
CA TRP A 773 -14.06 33.82 -11.64
C TRP A 773 -15.58 33.95 -11.86
N LEU A 774 -16.36 32.89 -11.59
CA LEU A 774 -17.82 32.93 -11.68
C LEU A 774 -18.48 33.71 -10.53
N ASP A 775 -17.82 33.90 -9.40
CA ASP A 775 -18.45 34.44 -8.19
C ASP A 775 -19.03 35.84 -8.41
N GLY A 776 -18.29 36.72 -9.10
CA GLY A 776 -18.77 38.06 -9.44
C GLY A 776 -19.97 38.06 -10.40
N LEU A 777 -20.05 37.09 -11.31
CA LEU A 777 -21.18 36.94 -12.23
C LEU A 777 -22.42 36.39 -11.52
N VAL A 778 -22.22 35.41 -10.64
CA VAL A 778 -23.28 34.80 -9.84
C VAL A 778 -23.91 35.83 -8.91
N LEU A 779 -23.10 36.60 -8.18
CA LEU A 779 -23.59 37.69 -7.34
C LEU A 779 -24.34 38.75 -8.16
N SER A 780 -23.83 39.11 -9.35
CA SER A 780 -24.49 40.06 -10.25
C SER A 780 -25.85 39.58 -10.79
N ALA A 781 -26.02 38.27 -10.97
CA ALA A 781 -27.29 37.67 -11.37
C ALA A 781 -28.32 37.66 -10.23
N HIS A 782 -27.85 37.55 -8.99
CA HIS A 782 -28.69 37.44 -7.79
C HIS A 782 -29.09 38.83 -7.23
N LEU A 783 -28.16 39.77 -7.08
CA LEU A 783 -28.38 41.07 -6.44
C LEU A 783 -29.34 41.97 -7.24
N GLU A 784 -30.39 42.50 -6.57
CA GLU A 784 -31.49 43.21 -7.25
C GLU A 784 -31.25 44.72 -7.50
N GLY A 785 -30.18 45.30 -6.94
CA GLY A 785 -29.76 46.70 -7.08
C GLY A 785 -28.64 46.94 -8.08
N GLY A 786 -28.17 48.19 -8.22
CA GLY A 786 -26.92 48.46 -8.93
C GLY A 786 -25.75 47.88 -8.13
N VAL A 787 -24.77 47.26 -8.80
CA VAL A 787 -23.65 46.61 -8.12
C VAL A 787 -22.37 47.39 -8.41
N ARG A 788 -21.57 47.67 -7.38
CA ARG A 788 -20.23 48.27 -7.50
C ARG A 788 -19.23 47.30 -6.89
N PHE A 789 -18.44 46.65 -7.73
CA PHE A 789 -17.37 45.76 -7.28
C PHE A 789 -16.14 46.58 -6.91
N VAL A 790 -15.55 46.27 -5.76
CA VAL A 790 -14.22 46.76 -5.39
C VAL A 790 -13.18 45.87 -6.08
N VAL A 791 -12.43 46.45 -7.01
CA VAL A 791 -11.45 45.74 -7.85
C VAL A 791 -10.07 46.37 -7.74
N GLY A 792 -9.02 45.59 -8.01
CA GLY A 792 -7.66 46.12 -8.00
C GLY A 792 -7.38 47.06 -9.16
N GLU A 793 -6.56 48.09 -8.93
CA GLU A 793 -6.16 49.10 -9.92
C GLU A 793 -5.53 48.49 -11.20
N VAL A 794 -4.85 47.36 -11.10
CA VAL A 794 -4.30 46.59 -12.23
C VAL A 794 -5.34 46.25 -13.32
N LEU A 795 -6.63 46.16 -12.98
CA LEU A 795 -7.69 45.92 -13.95
C LEU A 795 -8.18 47.20 -14.66
N ARG A 796 -7.85 48.39 -14.13
CA ARG A 796 -8.18 49.70 -14.71
C ARG A 796 -7.50 49.89 -16.06
N ASP A 797 -6.26 49.42 -16.17
CA ASP A 797 -5.41 49.66 -17.36
C ASP A 797 -5.64 48.63 -18.48
N LYS A 798 -6.46 47.60 -18.24
CA LYS A 798 -6.84 46.67 -19.29
C LYS A 798 -7.79 47.33 -20.31
N PRO A 799 -7.52 47.19 -21.63
CA PRO A 799 -8.22 47.96 -22.66
C PRO A 799 -9.71 47.63 -22.77
N ILE A 800 -10.09 46.36 -22.60
CA ILE A 800 -11.48 45.91 -22.75
C ILE A 800 -12.13 45.75 -21.38
N GLU A 801 -11.53 44.95 -20.49
CA GLU A 801 -12.08 44.64 -19.17
C GLU A 801 -12.17 45.89 -18.30
N GLY A 802 -11.12 46.71 -18.26
CA GLY A 802 -11.10 47.96 -17.51
C GLY A 802 -12.13 48.96 -18.04
N PHE A 803 -12.35 49.01 -19.35
CA PHE A 803 -13.35 49.89 -19.97
C PHE A 803 -14.79 49.46 -19.65
N VAL A 804 -15.10 48.16 -19.73
CA VAL A 804 -16.43 47.63 -19.36
C VAL A 804 -16.70 47.83 -17.86
N LEU A 805 -15.72 47.52 -17.00
CA LEU A 805 -15.83 47.70 -15.55
C LEU A 805 -16.05 49.17 -15.16
N ARG A 806 -15.37 50.12 -15.82
CA ARG A 806 -15.64 51.57 -15.65
C ARG A 806 -17.08 51.93 -16.02
N ARG A 807 -17.62 51.38 -17.11
CA ARG A 807 -19.01 51.63 -17.53
C ARG A 807 -20.05 50.99 -16.62
N LEU A 808 -19.69 49.93 -15.91
CA LEU A 808 -20.54 49.30 -14.88
C LEU A 808 -20.44 49.99 -13.50
N GLY A 809 -19.46 50.86 -13.31
CA GLY A 809 -19.24 51.61 -12.07
C GLY A 809 -18.45 50.84 -11.02
N ALA A 810 -17.51 49.98 -11.43
CA ALA A 810 -16.56 49.34 -10.52
C ALA A 810 -15.64 50.38 -9.88
N VAL A 811 -15.29 50.18 -8.61
CA VAL A 811 -14.38 51.05 -7.86
C VAL A 811 -13.01 50.38 -7.86
N PHE A 812 -12.00 51.08 -8.38
CA PHE A 812 -10.64 50.57 -8.49
C PHE A 812 -9.79 51.11 -7.34
N VAL A 813 -9.09 50.21 -6.64
CA VAL A 813 -8.33 50.49 -5.41
C VAL A 813 -6.90 49.94 -5.57
N GLU A 814 -5.90 50.70 -5.14
CA GLU A 814 -4.47 50.33 -5.22
C GLU A 814 -4.14 49.26 -4.16
N ARG A 815 -3.41 48.20 -4.55
CA ARG A 815 -3.27 47.01 -3.69
C ARG A 815 -2.07 47.06 -2.73
N HIS A 816 -1.08 47.93 -2.95
CA HIS A 816 0.25 47.83 -2.31
C HIS A 816 0.68 49.06 -1.49
N ASP A 817 -0.06 50.16 -1.49
CA ASP A 817 0.35 51.40 -0.80
C ASP A 817 -0.54 51.71 0.41
N ARG A 818 0.09 51.93 1.57
CA ARG A 818 -0.57 52.08 2.89
C ARG A 818 -1.11 53.51 3.11
N GLU A 819 -0.49 54.51 2.47
CA GLU A 819 -0.93 55.92 2.55
C GLU A 819 -2.12 56.18 1.61
N GLN A 820 -2.13 55.54 0.43
CA GLN A 820 -3.24 55.58 -0.53
C GLN A 820 -4.52 54.93 0.03
N GLY A 821 -4.40 53.93 0.91
CA GLY A 821 -5.52 53.19 1.48
C GLY A 821 -6.50 54.01 2.33
N VAL A 822 -6.07 55.13 2.93
CA VAL A 822 -6.97 56.05 3.66
C VAL A 822 -7.78 56.92 2.69
N ALA A 823 -7.16 57.35 1.58
CA ALA A 823 -7.82 58.09 0.51
C ALA A 823 -8.83 57.21 -0.25
N ASP A 824 -8.50 55.93 -0.46
CA ASP A 824 -9.39 54.95 -1.10
C ASP A 824 -10.65 54.66 -0.26
N VAL A 825 -10.54 54.64 1.07
CA VAL A 825 -11.70 54.50 1.98
C VAL A 825 -12.60 55.73 1.91
N ALA A 826 -12.04 56.94 1.85
CA ALA A 826 -12.82 58.17 1.68
C ALA A 826 -13.57 58.19 0.33
N ALA A 827 -12.90 57.79 -0.77
CA ALA A 827 -13.49 57.68 -2.10
C ALA A 827 -14.58 56.58 -2.18
N LEU A 828 -14.40 55.46 -1.46
CA LEU A 828 -15.40 54.39 -1.33
C LEU A 828 -16.65 54.84 -0.56
N SER A 829 -16.48 55.67 0.48
CA SER A 829 -17.60 56.26 1.22
C SER A 829 -18.41 57.25 0.38
N GLU A 830 -17.76 58.08 -0.45
CA GLU A 830 -18.44 59.00 -1.38
C GLU A 830 -19.18 58.26 -2.52
N THR A 831 -18.77 57.03 -2.83
CA THR A 831 -19.42 56.19 -3.84
C THR A 831 -20.52 55.29 -3.28
N LEU A 832 -20.83 55.35 -1.98
CA LEU A 832 -21.98 54.65 -1.41
C LEU A 832 -23.25 55.48 -1.62
N ASP A 833 -23.96 55.25 -2.73
CA ASP A 833 -25.25 55.89 -3.06
C ASP A 833 -26.41 54.99 -2.59
N ASP A 834 -27.57 55.58 -2.25
CA ASP A 834 -28.83 54.95 -1.78
C ASP A 834 -29.43 53.92 -2.76
N ARG A 835 -28.72 53.60 -3.84
CA ARG A 835 -29.20 52.86 -5.00
C ARG A 835 -28.27 51.72 -5.42
N SER A 836 -27.14 51.51 -4.73
CA SER A 836 -26.19 50.46 -5.08
C SER A 836 -25.61 49.70 -3.90
N TYR A 837 -25.30 48.43 -4.14
CA TYR A 837 -24.52 47.58 -3.25
C TYR A 837 -23.03 47.73 -3.55
N LEU A 838 -22.21 47.81 -2.49
CA LEU A 838 -20.77 47.71 -2.59
C LEU A 838 -20.36 46.26 -2.34
N VAL A 839 -19.73 45.60 -3.31
CA VAL A 839 -19.33 44.18 -3.20
C VAL A 839 -17.83 44.07 -3.03
N ALA A 840 -17.39 43.35 -1.99
CA ALA A 840 -15.98 43.10 -1.71
C ALA A 840 -15.69 41.60 -1.50
N PHE A 841 -14.49 41.20 -1.93
CA PHE A 841 -13.95 39.84 -1.81
C PHE A 841 -12.70 39.82 -0.89
N PRO A 842 -12.31 38.65 -0.36
CA PRO A 842 -11.08 38.45 0.40
C PRO A 842 -9.79 38.83 -0.34
N GLU A 843 -8.68 38.91 0.40
CA GLU A 843 -7.37 39.21 -0.15
C GLU A 843 -6.79 38.13 -1.07
N GLY A 844 -5.98 38.57 -2.03
CA GLY A 844 -5.20 37.73 -2.94
C GLY A 844 -5.93 37.30 -4.22
N GLY A 845 -5.18 36.69 -5.15
CA GLY A 845 -5.72 36.20 -6.44
C GLY A 845 -6.41 34.86 -6.33
N LEU A 846 -7.15 34.44 -7.36
CA LEU A 846 -7.68 33.08 -7.45
C LEU A 846 -6.51 32.11 -7.69
N ASP A 847 -6.24 31.22 -6.74
CA ASP A 847 -5.24 30.16 -6.86
C ASP A 847 -5.80 28.77 -6.53
N SER A 848 -4.97 27.74 -6.70
CA SER A 848 -5.34 26.35 -6.45
C SER A 848 -5.54 26.02 -4.97
N ILE A 849 -5.12 26.87 -4.04
CA ILE A 849 -5.26 26.63 -2.61
C ILE A 849 -6.73 26.78 -2.22
N VAL A 850 -7.26 25.76 -1.54
CA VAL A 850 -8.66 25.69 -1.11
C VAL A 850 -8.76 26.30 0.28
N GLY A 851 -9.62 27.31 0.46
CA GLY A 851 -9.85 27.91 1.77
C GLY A 851 -10.27 29.38 1.76
N LEU A 852 -10.97 29.79 2.83
CA LEU A 852 -11.41 31.17 3.05
C LEU A 852 -10.23 32.05 3.46
N ARG A 853 -10.04 33.14 2.74
CA ARG A 853 -8.93 34.08 2.96
C ARG A 853 -9.31 35.24 3.88
N PRO A 854 -8.31 35.93 4.48
CA PRO A 854 -8.55 37.13 5.25
C PRO A 854 -9.16 38.24 4.38
N PHE A 855 -10.05 39.03 4.97
CA PHE A 855 -10.65 40.19 4.32
C PHE A 855 -9.91 41.48 4.67
N ARG A 856 -9.81 42.41 3.70
CA ARG A 856 -9.43 43.80 3.98
C ARG A 856 -10.50 44.53 4.78
N LEU A 857 -10.05 45.40 5.67
CA LEU A 857 -10.92 46.20 6.54
C LEU A 857 -11.64 47.35 5.81
N GLY A 858 -11.22 47.72 4.59
CA GLY A 858 -11.77 48.88 3.88
C GLY A 858 -13.29 48.85 3.69
N ALA A 859 -13.85 47.76 3.18
CA ALA A 859 -15.30 47.63 2.98
C ALA A 859 -16.10 47.66 4.31
N PHE A 860 -15.53 47.08 5.38
CA PHE A 860 -16.13 47.11 6.72
C PHE A 860 -15.98 48.48 7.38
N SER A 861 -14.92 49.22 7.09
CA SER A 861 -14.71 50.58 7.57
C SER A 861 -15.70 51.54 6.93
N VAL A 862 -15.96 51.38 5.64
CA VAL A 862 -17.00 52.12 4.93
C VAL A 862 -18.38 51.82 5.54
N ALA A 863 -18.68 50.55 5.81
CA ALA A 863 -19.93 50.17 6.47
C ALA A 863 -20.10 50.76 7.88
N ALA A 864 -19.04 50.72 8.69
CA ALA A 864 -19.03 51.27 10.04
C ALA A 864 -19.16 52.80 10.07
N THR A 865 -18.49 53.51 9.15
CA THR A 865 -18.53 54.97 9.07
C THR A 865 -19.85 55.48 8.50
N ALA A 866 -20.40 54.81 7.48
CA ALA A 866 -21.67 55.19 6.85
C ALA A 866 -22.90 54.66 7.60
N GLY A 867 -22.74 53.80 8.62
CA GLY A 867 -23.84 53.24 9.40
C GLY A 867 -24.72 52.26 8.61
N VAL A 868 -24.17 51.60 7.58
CA VAL A 868 -24.91 50.69 6.69
C VAL A 868 -24.66 49.22 7.03
N PRO A 869 -25.61 48.31 6.75
CA PRO A 869 -25.43 46.90 7.06
C PRO A 869 -24.39 46.22 6.16
N VAL A 870 -23.66 45.26 6.74
CA VAL A 870 -22.83 44.28 6.00
C VAL A 870 -23.60 42.97 5.87
N VAL A 871 -23.70 42.44 4.66
CA VAL A 871 -24.34 41.15 4.38
C VAL A 871 -23.28 40.15 3.92
N PRO A 872 -22.99 39.10 4.72
CA PRO A 872 -22.11 38.03 4.31
C PRO A 872 -22.85 37.05 3.38
N ILE A 873 -22.23 36.67 2.26
CA ILE A 873 -22.75 35.65 1.34
C ILE A 873 -21.70 34.54 1.18
N ALA A 874 -22.07 33.30 1.47
CA ALA A 874 -21.22 32.16 1.21
C ALA A 874 -21.59 31.49 -0.12
N ILE A 875 -20.62 31.36 -1.01
CA ILE A 875 -20.75 30.78 -2.35
C ILE A 875 -20.14 29.37 -2.31
N ARG A 876 -20.93 28.36 -2.68
CA ARG A 876 -20.47 26.96 -2.83
C ARG A 876 -20.62 26.47 -4.25
N GLY A 877 -19.77 25.54 -4.64
CA GLY A 877 -19.84 24.86 -5.93
C GLY A 877 -19.21 25.64 -7.10
N SER A 878 -18.99 26.96 -6.98
CA SER A 878 -18.40 27.78 -8.04
C SER A 878 -16.97 27.35 -8.41
N ARG A 879 -16.14 26.99 -7.42
CA ARG A 879 -14.78 26.43 -7.62
C ARG A 879 -14.81 25.10 -8.39
N TRP A 880 -15.81 24.26 -8.13
CA TRP A 880 -15.98 23.00 -8.85
C TRP A 880 -16.43 23.23 -10.30
N VAL A 881 -17.38 24.15 -10.49
CA VAL A 881 -17.92 24.52 -11.79
C VAL A 881 -16.85 25.15 -12.68
N LEU A 882 -16.04 26.07 -12.15
CA LEU A 882 -14.91 26.66 -12.87
C LEU A 882 -13.69 26.78 -11.93
N PRO A 883 -12.82 25.76 -11.94
CA PRO A 883 -11.59 25.77 -11.15
C PRO A 883 -10.64 26.93 -11.54
N PRO A 884 -9.90 27.51 -10.58
CA PRO A 884 -8.86 28.50 -10.84
C PRO A 884 -7.88 28.01 -11.91
N HIS A 885 -7.46 28.90 -12.81
CA HIS A 885 -6.55 28.63 -13.95
C HIS A 885 -7.07 27.68 -15.04
N THR A 886 -8.35 27.34 -15.03
CA THR A 886 -8.98 26.58 -16.12
C THR A 886 -10.02 27.41 -16.86
N THR A 887 -10.17 27.17 -18.17
CA THR A 887 -11.30 27.69 -18.97
C THR A 887 -12.39 26.63 -19.17
N HIS A 888 -12.28 25.49 -18.46
CA HIS A 888 -13.12 24.33 -18.63
C HIS A 888 -14.28 24.33 -17.64
N LEU A 889 -15.44 24.79 -18.09
CA LEU A 889 -16.67 24.86 -17.29
C LEU A 889 -17.30 23.47 -17.13
N ARG A 890 -17.49 23.03 -15.88
CA ARG A 890 -18.12 21.77 -15.48
C ARG A 890 -19.59 21.99 -15.14
N ARG A 891 -20.43 20.95 -15.26
CA ARG A 891 -21.80 21.00 -14.74
C ARG A 891 -21.81 20.92 -13.23
N GLY A 892 -22.66 21.72 -12.59
CA GLY A 892 -22.85 21.72 -11.15
C GLY A 892 -23.70 22.89 -10.71
N THR A 893 -24.43 22.71 -9.61
CA THR A 893 -25.21 23.77 -9.00
C THR A 893 -24.30 24.70 -8.19
N ILE A 894 -24.53 26.01 -8.28
CA ILE A 894 -23.88 27.00 -7.44
C ILE A 894 -24.87 27.42 -6.37
N HIS A 895 -24.51 27.21 -5.10
CA HIS A 895 -25.36 27.56 -3.96
C HIS A 895 -24.89 28.88 -3.34
N LEU A 896 -25.82 29.76 -3.04
CA LEU A 896 -25.61 31.02 -2.34
C LEU A 896 -26.33 30.95 -0.99
N GLU A 897 -25.57 31.01 0.10
CA GLU A 897 -26.12 31.21 1.44
C GLU A 897 -26.01 32.69 1.79
N VAL A 898 -27.16 33.37 1.92
CA VAL A 898 -27.23 34.78 2.29
C VAL A 898 -27.39 34.90 3.81
N GLY A 899 -26.39 35.47 4.49
CA GLY A 899 -26.45 35.71 5.92
C GLY A 899 -27.33 36.90 6.30
N ALA A 900 -27.73 36.96 7.57
CA ALA A 900 -28.49 38.08 8.10
C ALA A 900 -27.67 39.39 8.02
N PRO A 901 -28.30 40.55 7.71
CA PRO A 901 -27.62 41.84 7.71
C PRO A 901 -27.03 42.18 9.08
N ILE A 902 -25.74 42.51 9.12
CA ILE A 902 -25.00 42.85 10.34
C ILE A 902 -24.87 44.37 10.42
N LEU A 903 -25.49 44.98 11.43
CA LEU A 903 -25.40 46.42 11.68
C LEU A 903 -24.15 46.77 12.51
N PRO A 904 -23.49 47.91 12.24
CA PRO A 904 -22.38 48.37 13.06
C PRO A 904 -22.85 48.74 14.47
N ALA A 905 -22.12 48.31 15.50
CA ALA A 905 -22.39 48.65 16.91
C ALA A 905 -21.87 50.04 17.33
N GLY A 906 -21.47 50.88 16.37
CA GLY A 906 -20.86 52.20 16.58
C GLY A 906 -20.02 52.62 15.36
N SER A 907 -19.29 53.73 15.49
CA SER A 907 -18.32 54.18 14.48
C SER A 907 -16.88 53.95 14.95
N GLY A 908 -15.95 53.76 14.01
CA GLY A 908 -14.52 53.58 14.29
C GLY A 908 -14.01 52.13 14.21
N TRP A 909 -12.74 51.95 14.57
CA TRP A 909 -11.95 50.74 14.32
C TRP A 909 -12.52 49.46 14.97
N SER A 910 -13.06 49.55 16.18
CA SER A 910 -13.65 48.41 16.89
C SER A 910 -14.90 47.88 16.18
N ALA A 911 -15.78 48.77 15.72
CA ALA A 911 -16.96 48.41 14.94
C ALA A 911 -16.58 47.77 13.59
N THR A 912 -15.52 48.27 12.94
CA THR A 912 -14.97 47.68 11.71
C THR A 912 -14.48 46.25 11.90
N LEU A 913 -13.72 45.98 12.97
CA LEU A 913 -13.24 44.63 13.29
C LEU A 913 -14.40 43.68 13.61
N GLN A 914 -15.38 44.12 14.40
CA GLN A 914 -16.55 43.32 14.73
C GLN A 914 -17.36 42.93 13.50
N LEU A 915 -17.58 43.87 12.56
CA LEU A 915 -18.26 43.59 11.30
C LEU A 915 -17.50 42.57 10.45
N ARG A 916 -16.17 42.69 10.35
CA ARG A 916 -15.32 41.73 9.63
C ARG A 916 -15.43 40.34 10.24
N ASP A 917 -15.24 40.22 11.55
CA ASP A 917 -15.17 38.93 12.23
C ASP A 917 -16.51 38.20 12.20
N ALA A 918 -17.62 38.94 12.40
CA ALA A 918 -18.96 38.38 12.30
C ALA A 918 -19.32 37.92 10.87
N ALA A 919 -18.98 38.73 9.86
CA ALA A 919 -19.20 38.36 8.46
C ALA A 919 -18.34 37.15 8.04
N ARG A 920 -17.05 37.15 8.41
CA ARG A 920 -16.14 36.03 8.14
C ARG A 920 -16.58 34.75 8.84
N ALA A 921 -16.99 34.80 10.10
CA ALA A 921 -17.50 33.64 10.83
C ALA A 921 -18.78 33.06 10.20
N HIS A 922 -19.62 33.89 9.59
CA HIS A 922 -20.75 33.41 8.81
C HIS A 922 -20.29 32.69 7.53
N ILE A 923 -19.39 33.31 6.77
CA ILE A 923 -18.88 32.74 5.51
C ILE A 923 -18.10 31.45 5.76
N ALA A 924 -17.22 31.40 6.76
CA ALA A 924 -16.45 30.20 7.11
C ALA A 924 -17.35 28.99 7.40
N ARG A 925 -18.39 29.20 8.21
CA ARG A 925 -19.38 28.15 8.53
C ARG A 925 -20.15 27.66 7.31
N HIS A 926 -20.38 28.54 6.33
CA HIS A 926 -21.28 28.26 5.22
C HIS A 926 -20.61 28.18 3.85
N CYS A 927 -19.30 28.30 3.70
CA CYS A 927 -18.62 28.17 2.39
C CYS A 927 -18.08 26.76 2.13
N GLY A 928 -17.90 25.95 3.18
CA GLY A 928 -17.41 24.56 3.05
C GLY A 928 -15.93 24.44 2.66
N GLU A 929 -15.15 25.52 2.77
CA GLU A 929 -13.69 25.53 2.60
C GLU A 929 -13.01 25.76 3.96
N PRO A 930 -11.79 25.23 4.20
CA PRO A 930 -11.05 25.46 5.44
C PRO A 930 -10.69 26.94 5.61
N ASP A 931 -10.57 27.41 6.85
CA ASP A 931 -10.24 28.81 7.14
C ASP A 931 -8.72 29.04 7.12
N LEU A 932 -8.21 29.93 6.25
CA LEU A 932 -6.77 30.10 5.98
C LEU A 932 -6.10 31.27 6.71
N GLY A 933 -6.80 31.97 7.60
CA GLY A 933 -6.17 33.02 8.43
C GLY A 933 -7.12 34.07 8.96
#